data_AF-A0A7X7MJ99-F1
#
_entry.id   AF-A0A7X7MJ99-F1
#
_cell.length_a   1.000
_cell.length_b   1.000
_cell.length_c   1.000
_cell.angle_alpha   90.00
_cell.angle_beta   90.00
_cell.angle_gamma   90.00
#
_symmetry.space_group_name_H-M   'P 1'
#
loop_
_entity.id
_entity.type
_entity.pdbx_description
1 polymer ?
#
loop_
_entity_poly.entity_id
_entity_poly.type
_entity_poly.pdbx_seq_one_letter_code
_entity_poly.pdbx_strand_id
1 'polypeptide(L)'
;MQHTLLTLFATALACCAMDLVPMPKKYAETPVVINIKNISFAGDTALPQYGIAVEELKKVLPAQDQGQPGTVIRIAVTPGAPGVPQQAQAYAIAMAPGEIAVSGHDAIGALYGAMTLRQMLLQATGSFRAAEIADWPDFQVRSGMSYNWTGRGLSNDLEAGAKEAIDLMLHFKLNTITNYRPSSFRTGDTVDEALVDTLGRINDYAIQRGFYPMYVCNAVAVYDKENYPYPKDVSIANWQCVLSGRSRLCCWSEDAALDRKIATESALCARANIRIAIFHCVDSGGARAPENWLNRCDRCKARWKDDERHLATSENLTRWHNAFKAKIPGVITGSPINPYHGGMLDGVPGLPPEQFELNVRGFWDKVNRALPPEFGFWTWSMTPEQARNYRSFLGPRRNIFVSDNFVDPSGLFSAHHRLAKSVFLPDAPLQMMWISSGNDMRLGNLHSMILDSEYTWTAQAPGSADFDGGTYYDPLTDHTEPKEIFTTWLPRMCRLLYGKELGAAAARILALGIMPTYLANPEMQVLQWNKTRQDPFVTAGLGENQLKTSNRKAAINDSQELLLLQIDLCQQAWRMVKEEMLPKLETAEPKARKYAVMLCQNIPVWKTVAEQRYAMRAGNALLAAAKYPEAVAVLSQALQVFDANVQDMTLTLKPHQSRPAFSNKQWTMPKLSALRQELDLALSSARITLSPRRFGPQVKIGVLKGFGAQGSIDYLAQFSNVTAELISDINLQTLDKYDCVFLMGSKAPSIPVDGFHLNVGRYVREGGGGVLIEHVLCGTERFSPGSSPFPELVQCAPKRVDIWDKKLNFKGQEVEQMYVDFFQLQPGPHGEIIAESQGRPVVVQGSAGHGRVIFNGSVSLLGSPAGHSWEETVLQGFNAQLAEYAIQY
;
A
#
# COMPACT_ATOMS: atom_id res chain seq x y z
N MET A 1 66.95 12.87 2.97
CA MET A 1 65.76 13.68 2.59
C MET A 1 64.65 12.91 1.87
N GLN A 2 64.88 11.73 1.29
CA GLN A 2 63.81 10.94 0.64
C GLN A 2 62.92 10.10 1.59
N HIS A 3 63.38 9.79 2.82
CA HIS A 3 62.56 9.04 3.78
C HIS A 3 61.55 9.87 4.57
N THR A 4 61.72 11.20 4.65
CA THR A 4 60.81 12.08 5.40
C THR A 4 59.60 12.52 4.56
N LEU A 5 59.70 12.45 3.22
CA LEU A 5 58.60 12.75 2.31
C LEU A 5 57.62 11.57 2.14
N LEU A 6 58.06 10.32 2.29
CA LEU A 6 57.15 9.16 2.21
C LEU A 6 56.25 8.99 3.44
N THR A 7 56.66 9.48 4.62
CA THR A 7 55.82 9.39 5.84
C THR A 7 54.77 10.51 5.91
N LEU A 8 55.00 11.64 5.24
CA LEU A 8 54.04 12.75 5.15
C LEU A 8 52.93 12.50 4.10
N PHE A 9 53.13 11.58 3.15
CA PHE A 9 52.07 11.16 2.22
C PHE A 9 51.19 10.01 2.74
N ALA A 10 51.59 9.32 3.80
CA ALA A 10 50.81 8.24 4.42
C ALA A 10 49.68 8.73 5.36
N THR A 11 49.65 10.02 5.70
CA THR A 11 48.63 10.63 6.58
C THR A 11 47.62 11.50 5.83
N ALA A 12 47.76 11.62 4.51
CA ALA A 12 46.69 12.09 3.63
C ALA A 12 45.79 10.91 3.20
N LEU A 13 45.39 10.06 4.16
CA LEU A 13 44.13 9.32 3.99
C LEU A 13 43.06 10.41 3.94
N ALA A 14 42.59 10.69 2.73
CA ALA A 14 41.33 11.36 2.53
C ALA A 14 40.26 10.48 3.20
N CYS A 15 40.06 10.67 4.51
CA CYS A 15 38.83 10.29 5.15
C CYS A 15 37.76 11.10 4.43
N CYS A 16 37.09 10.46 3.48
CA CYS A 16 35.85 11.00 2.94
C CYS A 16 34.91 11.26 4.13
N ALA A 17 34.10 12.32 4.02
CA ALA A 17 33.07 12.62 5.01
C ALA A 17 32.27 11.35 5.35
N MET A 18 32.03 11.12 6.64
CA MET A 18 31.34 9.92 7.11
C MET A 18 29.91 9.86 6.57
N ASP A 19 29.48 8.65 6.18
CA ASP A 19 28.08 8.40 5.86
C ASP A 19 27.25 8.40 7.14
N LEU A 20 26.30 9.32 7.25
CA LEU A 20 25.38 9.41 8.39
C LEU A 20 23.94 9.51 7.89
N VAL A 21 23.04 8.76 8.54
CA VAL A 21 21.59 8.76 8.26
C VAL A 21 20.81 8.63 9.58
N PRO A 22 19.97 9.60 9.96
CA PRO A 22 19.85 10.90 9.32
C PRO A 22 21.15 11.72 9.43
N MET A 23 21.37 12.64 8.48
CA MET A 23 22.48 13.57 8.57
C MET A 23 22.30 14.53 9.76
N PRO A 24 23.29 14.67 10.67
CA PRO A 24 23.18 15.60 11.79
C PRO A 24 23.03 17.05 11.34
N LYS A 25 22.19 17.82 12.05
CA LYS A 25 21.97 19.25 11.76
C LYS A 25 23.24 20.09 11.89
N LYS A 26 24.15 19.73 12.81
CA LYS A 26 25.50 20.28 12.89
C LYS A 26 26.51 19.14 12.86
N TYR A 27 27.40 19.19 11.88
CA TYR A 27 28.51 18.26 11.70
C TYR A 27 29.72 19.03 11.16
N ALA A 28 30.82 19.02 11.92
CA ALA A 28 32.06 19.63 11.49
C ALA A 28 33.24 18.70 11.82
N GLU A 29 33.94 18.24 10.79
CA GLU A 29 35.18 17.48 11.00
C GLU A 29 36.27 18.36 11.59
N THR A 30 37.08 17.77 12.44
CA THR A 30 38.27 18.40 13.03
C THR A 30 39.54 17.68 12.54
N PRO A 31 40.73 18.31 12.68
CA PRO A 31 42.00 17.64 12.36
C PRO A 31 42.36 16.49 13.30
N VAL A 32 41.64 16.31 14.42
CA VAL A 32 41.92 15.27 15.42
C VAL A 32 41.59 13.90 14.84
N VAL A 33 42.46 12.91 15.09
CA VAL A 33 42.25 11.51 14.71
C VAL A 33 41.94 10.69 15.94
N ILE A 34 40.83 9.95 15.89
CA ILE A 34 40.38 9.06 16.95
C ILE A 34 40.81 7.64 16.63
N ASN A 35 41.53 7.01 17.57
CA ASN A 35 41.90 5.61 17.49
C ASN A 35 40.81 4.76 18.15
N ILE A 36 40.39 3.69 17.47
CA ILE A 36 39.33 2.78 17.96
C ILE A 36 39.87 1.49 18.58
N LYS A 37 41.17 1.44 18.88
CA LYS A 37 41.77 0.37 19.69
C LYS A 37 41.51 0.60 21.18
N ASN A 38 41.31 -0.50 21.90
CA ASN A 38 41.22 -0.53 23.37
C ASN A 38 40.13 0.36 23.97
N ILE A 39 38.96 0.39 23.31
CA ILE A 39 37.81 1.16 23.78
C ILE A 39 37.33 0.68 25.16
N SER A 40 37.12 1.63 26.06
CA SER A 40 36.37 1.44 27.30
C SER A 40 35.16 2.35 27.35
N PHE A 41 34.18 2.01 28.19
CA PHE A 41 32.92 2.75 28.31
C PHE A 41 32.76 3.29 29.72
N ALA A 42 32.31 4.54 29.83
CA ALA A 42 31.96 5.20 31.09
C ALA A 42 30.67 6.00 30.90
N GLY A 43 29.96 6.32 32.00
CA GLY A 43 28.72 7.09 31.89
C GLY A 43 27.66 6.71 32.90
N ASP A 44 26.41 7.01 32.57
CA ASP A 44 25.25 6.81 33.44
C ASP A 44 24.79 5.35 33.45
N THR A 45 25.56 4.48 34.10
CA THR A 45 25.34 3.02 34.15
C THR A 45 23.99 2.60 34.74
N ALA A 46 23.32 3.48 35.47
CA ALA A 46 22.00 3.24 36.04
C ALA A 46 20.85 3.31 34.99
N LEU A 47 21.08 3.93 33.83
CA LEU A 47 20.07 4.07 32.78
C LEU A 47 20.08 2.84 31.84
N PRO A 48 18.93 2.19 31.57
CA PRO A 48 18.87 1.10 30.60
C PRO A 48 19.43 1.48 29.22
N GLN A 49 19.22 2.72 28.80
CA GLN A 49 19.69 3.27 27.53
C GLN A 49 21.21 3.28 27.42
N TYR A 50 21.94 3.47 28.53
CA TYR A 50 23.39 3.34 28.57
C TYR A 50 23.81 1.91 28.21
N GLY A 51 23.19 0.90 28.84
CA GLY A 51 23.47 -0.51 28.56
C GLY A 51 23.24 -0.86 27.09
N ILE A 52 22.10 -0.43 26.54
CA ILE A 52 21.74 -0.64 25.13
C ILE A 52 22.77 0.04 24.20
N ALA A 53 23.14 1.30 24.48
CA ALA A 53 24.13 2.02 23.69
C ALA A 53 25.49 1.31 23.68
N VAL A 54 25.97 0.85 24.85
CA VAL A 54 27.22 0.09 24.97
C VAL A 54 27.16 -1.22 24.20
N GLU A 55 26.06 -1.97 24.29
CA GLU A 55 25.87 -3.21 23.52
C GLU A 55 25.92 -2.95 22.01
N GLU A 56 25.23 -1.92 21.52
CA GLU A 56 25.22 -1.56 20.11
C GLU A 56 26.60 -1.10 19.59
N LEU A 57 27.33 -0.33 20.38
CA LEU A 57 28.69 0.10 20.04
C LEU A 57 29.67 -1.09 20.03
N LYS A 58 29.58 -2.01 21.00
CA LYS A 58 30.40 -3.22 21.03
C LYS A 58 30.23 -4.10 19.80
N LYS A 59 29.03 -4.16 19.21
CA LYS A 59 28.75 -4.95 17.99
C LYS A 59 29.54 -4.48 16.76
N VAL A 60 30.11 -3.27 16.78
CA VAL A 60 30.80 -2.67 15.63
C VAL A 60 32.26 -2.32 15.89
N LEU A 61 32.78 -2.64 17.08
CA LEU A 61 34.18 -2.37 17.46
C LEU A 61 35.09 -3.55 17.07
N PRO A 62 36.36 -3.27 16.72
CA PRO A 62 37.37 -4.31 16.49
C PRO A 62 37.77 -5.02 17.79
N ALA A 63 38.41 -6.19 17.67
CA ALA A 63 38.94 -6.94 18.80
C ALA A 63 39.97 -6.11 19.62
N GLN A 64 39.96 -6.27 20.95
CA GLN A 64 40.85 -5.53 21.86
C GLN A 64 42.29 -6.07 21.84
N ASP A 65 43.26 -5.17 21.96
CA ASP A 65 44.70 -5.47 21.92
C ASP A 65 45.32 -5.14 23.29
N GLN A 66 45.66 -6.17 24.08
CA GLN A 66 46.07 -6.00 25.48
C GLN A 66 47.46 -5.34 25.57
N GLY A 67 47.54 -4.03 25.85
CA GLY A 67 48.83 -3.38 26.17
C GLY A 67 48.97 -1.87 25.95
N GLN A 68 48.00 -1.16 25.34
CA GLN A 68 48.08 0.31 25.14
C GLN A 68 46.89 1.05 25.77
N PRO A 69 47.07 2.29 26.28
CA PRO A 69 45.97 3.14 26.73
C PRO A 69 45.02 3.42 25.54
N GLY A 70 43.72 3.17 25.73
CA GLY A 70 42.72 3.29 24.67
C GLY A 70 41.74 4.44 24.89
N THR A 71 40.87 4.67 23.90
CA THR A 71 39.87 5.74 23.92
C THR A 71 38.70 5.39 24.86
N VAL A 72 38.30 6.33 25.71
CA VAL A 72 37.11 6.20 26.57
C VAL A 72 35.89 6.78 25.84
N ILE A 73 34.83 5.99 25.67
CA ILE A 73 33.53 6.51 25.22
C ILE A 73 32.67 6.80 26.45
N ARG A 74 32.40 8.08 26.70
CA ARG A 74 31.54 8.54 27.79
C ARG A 74 30.13 8.81 27.29
N ILE A 75 29.12 8.12 27.82
CA ILE A 75 27.71 8.29 27.44
C ILE A 75 26.93 8.79 28.66
N ALA A 76 26.43 10.02 28.63
CA ALA A 76 25.75 10.62 29.77
C ALA A 76 24.54 11.46 29.35
N VAL A 77 23.61 11.63 30.29
CA VAL A 77 22.48 12.55 30.20
C VAL A 77 22.86 13.83 30.93
N THR A 78 23.12 14.88 30.16
CA THR A 78 23.62 16.16 30.67
C THR A 78 22.82 17.31 30.03
N PRO A 79 21.53 17.48 30.42
CA PRO A 79 20.73 18.60 29.93
C PRO A 79 21.42 19.93 30.23
N GLY A 80 21.59 20.78 29.22
CA GLY A 80 22.28 22.07 29.36
C GLY A 80 23.81 22.03 29.31
N ALA A 81 24.43 20.86 29.08
CA ALA A 81 25.85 20.81 28.77
C ALA A 81 26.19 21.62 27.51
N PRO A 82 27.40 22.21 27.42
CA PRO A 82 27.83 22.95 26.23
C PRO A 82 27.63 22.14 24.95
N GLY A 83 26.95 22.72 23.97
CA GLY A 83 26.69 22.09 22.67
C GLY A 83 25.46 21.18 22.60
N VAL A 84 24.87 20.76 23.73
CA VAL A 84 23.64 19.95 23.75
C VAL A 84 22.41 20.85 23.51
N PRO A 85 21.65 20.64 22.42
CA PRO A 85 20.42 21.39 22.19
C PRO A 85 19.36 21.15 23.28
N GLN A 86 18.43 22.10 23.46
CA GLN A 86 17.41 22.05 24.52
C GLN A 86 16.15 21.26 24.14
N GLN A 87 16.11 20.71 22.93
CA GLN A 87 15.01 19.92 22.43
C GLN A 87 15.02 18.51 23.03
N ALA A 88 13.84 17.92 23.21
CA ALA A 88 13.73 16.50 23.54
C ALA A 88 14.45 15.64 22.50
N GLN A 89 15.06 14.53 22.95
CA GLN A 89 15.84 13.60 22.12
C GLN A 89 17.11 14.21 21.48
N ALA A 90 17.48 15.43 21.86
CA ALA A 90 18.69 16.07 21.36
C ALA A 90 19.96 15.47 21.97
N TYR A 91 21.08 15.60 21.26
CA TYR A 91 22.38 15.17 21.73
C TYR A 91 23.53 15.98 21.11
N ALA A 92 24.70 15.86 21.72
CA ALA A 92 25.97 16.31 21.17
C ALA A 92 27.03 15.21 21.28
N ILE A 93 27.98 15.21 20.35
CA ILE A 93 29.17 14.36 20.37
C ILE A 93 30.40 15.26 20.27
N ALA A 94 31.25 15.19 21.29
CA ALA A 94 32.54 15.86 21.31
C ALA A 94 33.65 14.80 21.33
N MET A 95 34.65 14.99 20.48
CA MET A 95 35.73 14.01 20.29
C MET A 95 37.09 14.67 20.53
N ALA A 96 37.84 14.12 21.46
CA ALA A 96 39.20 14.55 21.80
C ALA A 96 40.15 13.35 21.79
N PRO A 97 41.49 13.56 21.73
CA PRO A 97 42.43 12.46 21.87
C PRO A 97 42.19 11.68 23.17
N GLY A 98 41.85 10.39 23.04
CA GLY A 98 41.60 9.49 24.17
C GLY A 98 40.19 9.54 24.76
N GLU A 99 39.29 10.44 24.32
CA GLU A 99 37.92 10.50 24.83
C GLU A 99 36.89 10.88 23.74
N ILE A 100 35.75 10.18 23.73
CA ILE A 100 34.57 10.53 22.96
C ILE A 100 33.41 10.74 23.95
N ALA A 101 32.93 11.97 24.08
CA ALA A 101 31.79 12.29 24.93
C ALA A 101 30.50 12.35 24.10
N VAL A 102 29.55 11.48 24.41
CA VAL A 102 28.18 11.47 23.90
C VAL A 102 27.27 11.99 25.01
N SER A 103 26.72 13.19 24.82
CA SER A 103 25.89 13.89 25.81
C SER A 103 24.47 14.06 25.28
N GLY A 104 23.49 13.46 25.94
CA GLY A 104 22.07 13.60 25.61
C GLY A 104 21.37 14.67 26.45
N HIS A 105 20.38 15.33 25.86
CA HIS A 105 19.40 16.13 26.61
C HIS A 105 18.56 15.23 27.53
N ASP A 106 18.23 14.03 27.06
CA ASP A 106 17.56 12.98 27.81
C ASP A 106 18.19 11.61 27.48
N ALA A 107 17.72 10.55 28.13
CA ALA A 107 18.25 9.19 27.95
C ALA A 107 18.11 8.69 26.49
N ILE A 108 17.06 9.11 25.78
CA ILE A 108 16.85 8.73 24.38
C ILE A 108 17.78 9.52 23.46
N GLY A 109 18.01 10.81 23.75
CA GLY A 109 19.02 11.63 23.07
C GLY A 109 20.41 11.02 23.20
N ALA A 110 20.82 10.60 24.40
CA ALA A 110 22.10 9.93 24.60
C ALA A 110 22.22 8.63 23.77
N LEU A 111 21.15 7.83 23.73
CA LEU A 111 21.09 6.62 22.90
C LEU A 111 21.19 6.95 21.40
N TYR A 112 20.50 7.99 20.93
CA TYR A 112 20.58 8.44 19.53
C TYR A 112 21.96 8.97 19.16
N GLY A 113 22.63 9.68 20.07
CA GLY A 113 24.04 10.05 19.90
C GLY A 113 24.96 8.84 19.76
N ALA A 114 24.71 7.80 20.56
CA ALA A 114 25.44 6.54 20.42
C ALA A 114 25.17 5.85 19.06
N MET A 115 23.96 5.96 18.49
CA MET A 115 23.68 5.44 17.15
C MET A 115 24.41 6.21 16.04
N THR A 116 24.59 7.52 16.18
CA THR A 116 25.45 8.31 15.28
C THR A 116 26.90 7.86 15.39
N LEU A 117 27.42 7.70 16.61
CA LEU A 117 28.77 7.19 16.82
C LEU A 117 28.93 5.77 16.25
N ARG A 118 27.93 4.90 16.41
CA ARG A 118 27.89 3.55 15.83
C ARG A 118 28.08 3.59 14.31
N GLN A 119 27.39 4.50 13.62
CA GLN A 119 27.54 4.66 12.16
C GLN A 119 28.96 5.10 11.76
N MET A 120 29.59 5.98 12.53
CA MET A 120 30.99 6.38 12.30
C MET A 120 31.95 5.21 12.53
N LEU A 121 31.76 4.44 13.60
CA LEU A 121 32.59 3.27 13.93
C LEU A 121 32.49 2.16 12.88
N LEU A 122 31.29 1.92 12.32
CA LEU A 122 31.08 0.95 11.24
C LEU A 122 31.93 1.21 10.00
N GLN A 123 32.36 2.47 9.79
CA GLN A 123 33.14 2.90 8.63
C GLN A 123 34.64 2.97 8.93
N ALA A 124 35.03 2.89 10.20
CA ALA A 124 36.41 3.10 10.63
C ALA A 124 37.28 1.85 10.42
N THR A 125 38.45 2.02 9.80
CA THR A 125 39.46 0.97 9.65
C THR A 125 40.60 1.19 10.66
N GLY A 126 40.28 1.06 11.95
CA GLY A 126 41.23 1.27 13.06
C GLY A 126 41.35 2.71 13.58
N SER A 127 40.98 3.71 12.78
CA SER A 127 40.82 5.10 13.21
C SER A 127 39.88 5.88 12.29
N PHE A 128 39.44 7.07 12.72
CA PHE A 128 38.68 8.02 11.92
C PHE A 128 38.90 9.48 12.37
N ARG A 129 38.52 10.46 11.53
CA ARG A 129 38.58 11.89 11.90
C ARG A 129 37.48 12.23 12.91
N ALA A 130 37.88 12.91 13.98
CA ALA A 130 36.97 13.46 14.97
C ALA A 130 36.02 14.47 14.33
N ALA A 131 34.80 14.55 14.86
CA ALA A 131 33.83 15.56 14.46
C ALA A 131 33.15 16.16 15.70
N GLU A 132 32.81 17.45 15.60
CA GLU A 132 31.87 18.10 16.50
C GLU A 132 30.46 17.94 15.94
N ILE A 133 29.58 17.35 16.75
CA ILE A 133 28.20 17.03 16.34
C ILE A 133 27.23 17.57 17.38
N ALA A 134 26.17 18.23 16.92
CA ALA A 134 25.02 18.61 17.74
C ALA A 134 23.75 18.44 16.91
N ASP A 135 22.76 17.74 17.46
CA ASP A 135 21.67 17.21 16.65
C ASP A 135 20.39 16.95 17.45
N TRP A 136 19.25 17.03 16.78
CA TRP A 136 17.90 16.87 17.35
C TRP A 136 16.87 16.64 16.22
N PRO A 137 15.74 15.98 16.48
CA PRO A 137 14.71 15.78 15.46
C PRO A 137 13.75 16.98 15.35
N ASP A 138 13.27 17.24 14.13
CA ASP A 138 12.17 18.17 13.87
C ASP A 138 10.81 17.60 14.29
N PHE A 139 10.58 16.30 14.05
CA PHE A 139 9.40 15.56 14.52
C PHE A 139 9.80 14.60 15.65
N GLN A 140 9.23 14.73 16.85
CA GLN A 140 9.61 13.89 18.00
C GLN A 140 9.06 12.46 17.92
N VAL A 141 7.95 12.30 17.19
CA VAL A 141 7.35 11.00 16.88
C VAL A 141 7.36 10.85 15.36
N ARG A 142 8.12 9.86 14.89
CA ARG A 142 8.51 9.67 13.50
C ARG A 142 8.08 8.29 13.04
N SER A 143 7.88 8.16 11.73
CA SER A 143 7.47 6.94 11.04
C SER A 143 8.11 5.65 11.59
N GLY A 144 7.41 4.54 11.41
CA GLY A 144 7.60 3.37 12.26
C GLY A 144 7.98 2.12 11.54
N MET A 145 7.66 0.99 12.15
CA MET A 145 7.56 -0.29 11.48
C MET A 145 6.32 -1.06 11.95
N SER A 146 5.91 -2.07 11.18
CA SER A 146 4.78 -2.91 11.56
C SER A 146 5.30 -4.07 12.39
N TYR A 147 4.83 -4.22 13.64
CA TYR A 147 5.27 -5.36 14.46
C TYR A 147 5.02 -6.71 13.77
N ASN A 148 3.88 -6.83 13.05
CA ASN A 148 3.49 -8.07 12.37
C ASN A 148 4.24 -8.27 11.05
N TRP A 149 4.12 -7.35 10.10
CA TRP A 149 4.67 -7.53 8.75
C TRP A 149 6.20 -7.43 8.67
N THR A 150 6.82 -6.51 9.42
CA THR A 150 8.28 -6.42 9.48
C THR A 150 8.84 -7.56 10.34
N GLY A 151 8.23 -7.80 11.51
CA GLY A 151 8.69 -8.80 12.47
C GLY A 151 8.68 -10.22 11.89
N ARG A 152 7.51 -10.67 11.38
CA ARG A 152 7.40 -11.99 10.70
C ARG A 152 8.20 -12.07 9.41
N GLY A 153 8.51 -10.92 8.81
CA GLY A 153 9.40 -10.85 7.66
C GLY A 153 10.81 -11.27 8.02
N LEU A 154 11.33 -10.86 9.18
CA LEU A 154 12.72 -11.13 9.58
C LEU A 154 12.91 -12.51 10.21
N SER A 155 11.89 -13.05 10.87
CA SER A 155 11.95 -14.36 11.54
C SER A 155 10.56 -15.01 11.57
N ASN A 156 10.52 -16.35 11.57
CA ASN A 156 9.29 -17.10 11.85
C ASN A 156 8.84 -16.95 13.32
N ASP A 157 9.75 -16.57 14.21
CA ASP A 157 9.47 -16.16 15.58
C ASP A 157 9.13 -14.66 15.59
N LEU A 158 7.89 -14.34 15.97
CA LEU A 158 7.39 -12.96 16.01
C LEU A 158 8.18 -12.06 16.95
N GLU A 159 8.53 -12.54 18.15
CA GLU A 159 9.22 -11.73 19.16
C GLU A 159 10.66 -11.45 18.72
N ALA A 160 11.38 -12.48 18.28
CA ALA A 160 12.75 -12.32 17.79
C ALA A 160 12.80 -11.42 16.54
N GLY A 161 11.90 -11.64 15.59
CA GLY A 161 11.83 -10.86 14.36
C GLY A 161 11.44 -9.40 14.61
N ALA A 162 10.51 -9.14 15.53
CA ALA A 162 10.16 -7.78 15.92
C ALA A 162 11.34 -7.07 16.60
N LYS A 163 12.05 -7.73 17.53
CA LYS A 163 13.24 -7.16 18.18
C LYS A 163 14.36 -6.84 17.18
N GLU A 164 14.61 -7.73 16.21
CA GLU A 164 15.59 -7.48 15.13
C GLU A 164 15.21 -6.24 14.31
N ALA A 165 13.91 -6.07 14.03
CA ALA A 165 13.41 -4.92 13.28
C ALA A 165 13.50 -3.62 14.11
N ILE A 166 13.19 -3.66 15.41
CA ILE A 166 13.35 -2.52 16.33
C ILE A 166 14.80 -2.03 16.35
N ASP A 167 15.76 -2.95 16.49
CA ASP A 167 17.19 -2.61 16.50
C ASP A 167 17.63 -1.97 15.17
N LEU A 168 17.15 -2.51 14.03
CA LEU A 168 17.43 -1.92 12.72
C LEU A 168 16.88 -0.49 12.61
N MET A 169 15.65 -0.25 13.06
CA MET A 169 15.01 1.06 13.02
C MET A 169 15.68 2.06 13.98
N LEU A 170 16.14 1.58 15.14
CA LEU A 170 16.92 2.38 16.09
C LEU A 170 18.21 2.92 15.46
N HIS A 171 18.90 2.14 14.62
CA HIS A 171 20.12 2.58 13.94
C HIS A 171 19.91 3.82 13.06
N PHE A 172 18.68 4.04 12.61
CA PHE A 172 18.25 5.20 11.81
C PHE A 172 17.32 6.15 12.59
N LYS A 173 17.19 5.99 13.91
CA LYS A 173 16.43 6.86 14.82
C LYS A 173 14.94 7.02 14.48
N LEU A 174 14.34 6.04 13.80
CA LEU A 174 12.89 5.88 13.68
C LEU A 174 12.31 5.37 15.00
N ASN A 175 11.06 5.70 15.33
CA ASN A 175 10.58 5.49 16.70
C ASN A 175 9.08 5.22 16.88
N THR A 176 8.36 4.72 15.87
CA THR A 176 6.99 4.21 16.09
C THR A 176 6.86 2.73 15.75
N ILE A 177 5.94 2.03 16.43
CA ILE A 177 5.52 0.68 16.03
C ILE A 177 4.03 0.72 15.80
N THR A 178 3.55 0.26 14.65
CA THR A 178 2.14 0.43 14.27
C THR A 178 1.45 -0.89 14.01
N ASN A 179 0.21 -0.83 13.51
CA ASN A 179 -0.69 -1.94 13.20
C ASN A 179 -1.25 -2.69 14.41
N TYR A 180 -1.19 -2.12 15.61
CA TYR A 180 -1.98 -2.62 16.73
C TYR A 180 -3.45 -2.22 16.54
N ARG A 181 -4.34 -3.21 16.50
CA ARG A 181 -5.80 -3.09 16.31
C ARG A 181 -6.50 -4.06 17.25
N PRO A 182 -7.84 -4.00 17.43
CA PRO A 182 -8.55 -5.02 18.22
C PRO A 182 -8.21 -6.46 17.83
N SER A 183 -8.05 -6.75 16.53
CA SER A 183 -7.69 -8.06 16.01
C SER A 183 -6.25 -8.47 16.30
N SER A 184 -5.39 -7.56 16.75
CA SER A 184 -4.00 -7.86 17.13
C SER A 184 -3.90 -8.65 18.43
N PHE A 185 -4.94 -8.60 19.26
CA PHE A 185 -4.99 -9.21 20.58
C PHE A 185 -5.86 -10.46 20.62
N ARG A 186 -6.35 -10.93 19.46
CA ARG A 186 -7.43 -11.91 19.38
C ARG A 186 -7.22 -12.94 18.29
N THR A 187 -7.80 -14.11 18.50
CA THR A 187 -8.03 -15.13 17.46
C THR A 187 -9.53 -15.31 17.32
N GLY A 188 -10.10 -14.73 16.26
CA GLY A 188 -11.55 -14.52 16.20
C GLY A 188 -12.01 -13.51 17.24
N ASP A 189 -13.11 -13.81 17.95
CA ASP A 189 -13.70 -12.96 18.98
C ASP A 189 -13.06 -13.13 20.37
N THR A 190 -12.14 -14.08 20.52
CA THR A 190 -11.53 -14.44 21.79
C THR A 190 -10.16 -13.78 21.96
N VAL A 191 -9.90 -13.21 23.15
CA VAL A 191 -8.59 -12.65 23.50
C VAL A 191 -7.55 -13.77 23.57
N ASP A 192 -6.45 -13.57 22.85
CA ASP A 192 -5.28 -14.46 22.90
C ASP A 192 -4.30 -13.92 23.95
N GLU A 193 -4.41 -14.45 25.16
CA GLU A 193 -3.64 -13.98 26.31
C GLU A 193 -2.12 -14.10 26.10
N ALA A 194 -1.67 -15.20 25.47
CA ALA A 194 -0.25 -15.44 25.21
C ALA A 194 0.30 -14.46 24.17
N LEU A 195 -0.50 -14.15 23.14
CA LEU A 195 -0.14 -13.15 22.14
C LEU A 195 -0.04 -11.76 22.77
N VAL A 196 -1.00 -11.34 23.58
CA VAL A 196 -0.97 -10.03 24.26
C VAL A 196 0.28 -9.89 25.13
N ASP A 197 0.65 -10.93 25.89
CA ASP A 197 1.87 -10.91 26.72
C ASP A 197 3.14 -10.83 25.87
N THR A 198 3.15 -11.53 24.73
CA THR A 198 4.26 -11.46 23.77
C THR A 198 4.38 -10.06 23.18
N LEU A 199 3.26 -9.41 22.82
CA LEU A 199 3.26 -8.03 22.36
C LEU A 199 3.72 -7.07 23.46
N GLY A 200 3.36 -7.31 24.72
CA GLY A 200 3.86 -6.56 25.88
C GLY A 200 5.39 -6.60 25.98
N ARG A 201 6.00 -7.79 25.91
CA ARG A 201 7.48 -7.94 25.92
C ARG A 201 8.16 -7.27 24.74
N ILE A 202 7.57 -7.34 23.55
CA ILE A 202 8.06 -6.63 22.36
C ILE A 202 8.02 -5.11 22.60
N ASN A 203 6.91 -4.61 23.15
CA ASN A 203 6.72 -3.19 23.40
C ASN A 203 7.61 -2.65 24.52
N ASP A 204 7.85 -3.42 25.58
CA ASP A 204 8.82 -3.07 26.62
C ASP A 204 10.22 -2.89 26.04
N TYR A 205 10.64 -3.84 25.21
CA TYR A 205 11.92 -3.79 24.50
C TYR A 205 12.02 -2.56 23.58
N ALA A 206 10.92 -2.23 22.89
CA ALA A 206 10.82 -1.07 22.01
C ALA A 206 10.91 0.26 22.78
N ILE A 207 10.18 0.38 23.89
CA ILE A 207 10.11 1.61 24.69
C ILE A 207 11.46 1.95 25.31
N GLN A 208 12.23 0.96 25.74
CA GLN A 208 13.60 1.17 26.21
C GLN A 208 14.51 1.79 25.14
N ARG A 209 14.17 1.59 23.85
CA ARG A 209 14.87 2.13 22.67
C ARG A 209 14.21 3.40 22.13
N GLY A 210 13.25 3.98 22.86
CA GLY A 210 12.59 5.23 22.52
C GLY A 210 11.42 5.11 21.55
N PHE A 211 10.88 3.90 21.32
CA PHE A 211 9.75 3.70 20.42
C PHE A 211 8.39 3.93 21.10
N TYR A 212 7.41 4.31 20.27
CA TYR A 212 6.01 4.49 20.64
C TYR A 212 5.13 3.45 19.94
N PRO A 213 4.72 2.37 20.63
CA PRO A 213 3.72 1.45 20.10
C PRO A 213 2.35 2.13 19.96
N MET A 214 1.76 2.06 18.76
CA MET A 214 0.57 2.79 18.34
C MET A 214 -0.60 1.85 18.06
N TYR A 215 -1.66 2.02 18.84
CA TYR A 215 -2.94 1.33 18.71
C TYR A 215 -3.98 2.19 17.99
N VAL A 216 -4.75 1.58 17.09
CA VAL A 216 -5.84 2.23 16.35
C VAL A 216 -7.11 1.37 16.43
N CYS A 217 -8.24 1.97 16.81
CA CYS A 217 -9.55 1.32 16.76
C CYS A 217 -10.64 2.25 16.26
N ASN A 218 -11.78 1.69 15.83
CA ASN A 218 -12.98 2.50 15.56
C ASN A 218 -13.74 2.73 16.86
N ALA A 219 -13.86 3.99 17.26
CA ALA A 219 -14.35 4.44 18.56
C ALA A 219 -15.89 4.41 18.68
N VAL A 220 -16.60 4.36 17.54
CA VAL A 220 -18.07 4.42 17.48
C VAL A 220 -18.67 3.06 17.14
N ALA A 221 -17.90 2.18 16.50
CA ALA A 221 -18.30 0.80 16.25
C ALA A 221 -18.47 0.05 17.58
N VAL A 222 -19.69 -0.36 17.89
CA VAL A 222 -20.02 -1.11 19.11
C VAL A 222 -20.06 -2.62 18.87
N TYR A 223 -20.28 -3.04 17.62
CA TYR A 223 -20.20 -4.44 17.21
C TYR A 223 -19.52 -4.62 15.84
N ASP A 224 -18.84 -5.75 15.66
CA ASP A 224 -18.27 -6.22 14.41
C ASP A 224 -18.10 -7.75 14.44
N LYS A 225 -18.10 -8.38 13.25
CA LYS A 225 -18.04 -9.86 13.15
C LYS A 225 -16.78 -10.49 13.73
N GLU A 226 -15.69 -9.73 13.85
CA GLU A 226 -14.37 -10.27 14.15
C GLU A 226 -14.05 -10.19 15.63
N ASN A 227 -14.29 -9.05 16.28
CA ASN A 227 -13.74 -8.74 17.61
C ASN A 227 -14.83 -8.48 18.67
N TYR A 228 -16.01 -8.06 18.22
CA TYR A 228 -17.13 -7.67 19.07
C TYR A 228 -18.43 -8.20 18.46
N PRO A 229 -18.66 -9.52 18.49
CA PRO A 229 -19.70 -10.17 17.71
C PRO A 229 -21.09 -9.62 18.02
N TYR A 230 -21.98 -9.77 17.05
CA TYR A 230 -23.35 -9.30 17.18
C TYR A 230 -24.08 -10.09 18.28
N PRO A 231 -24.85 -9.42 19.14
CA PRO A 231 -25.84 -10.09 19.98
C PRO A 231 -26.79 -10.95 19.14
N LYS A 232 -27.39 -11.98 19.75
CA LYS A 232 -28.23 -12.99 19.06
C LYS A 232 -29.30 -12.39 18.14
N ASP A 233 -29.90 -11.28 18.55
CA ASP A 233 -31.02 -10.64 17.83
C ASP A 233 -30.58 -9.40 17.03
N VAL A 234 -29.27 -9.18 16.89
CA VAL A 234 -28.68 -8.07 16.15
C VAL A 234 -27.98 -8.60 14.90
N SER A 235 -28.22 -7.95 13.77
CA SER A 235 -27.62 -8.26 12.49
C SER A 235 -27.48 -6.98 11.67
N ILE A 236 -26.74 -7.06 10.56
CA ILE A 236 -26.66 -5.95 9.61
C ILE A 236 -28.06 -5.60 9.06
N ALA A 237 -28.91 -6.61 8.82
CA ALA A 237 -30.22 -6.44 8.20
C ALA A 237 -31.23 -5.72 9.11
N ASN A 238 -31.08 -5.82 10.43
CA ASN A 238 -32.01 -5.20 11.39
C ASN A 238 -31.39 -4.07 12.21
N TRP A 239 -30.13 -3.70 11.94
CA TRP A 239 -29.47 -2.58 12.61
C TRP A 239 -30.09 -1.25 12.17
N GLN A 240 -30.62 -0.50 13.14
CA GLN A 240 -31.36 0.75 12.90
C GLN A 240 -30.48 2.01 12.95
N CYS A 241 -29.17 1.86 13.15
CA CYS A 241 -28.23 2.97 13.25
C CYS A 241 -27.22 2.91 12.10
N VAL A 242 -26.12 3.65 12.22
CA VAL A 242 -25.13 3.78 11.15
C VAL A 242 -24.33 2.50 10.97
N LEU A 243 -24.11 2.14 9.71
CA LEU A 243 -23.17 1.12 9.28
C LEU A 243 -21.88 1.80 8.82
N SER A 244 -20.75 1.38 9.37
CA SER A 244 -19.44 1.70 8.80
C SER A 244 -19.01 0.56 7.86
N GLY A 245 -18.16 0.88 6.88
CA GLY A 245 -17.54 -0.13 6.01
C GLY A 245 -16.94 -1.31 6.80
N ARG A 246 -16.87 -2.48 6.14
CA ARG A 246 -16.47 -3.78 6.74
C ARG A 246 -17.44 -4.38 7.76
N SER A 247 -18.75 -4.19 7.59
CA SER A 247 -19.76 -4.80 8.48
C SER A 247 -19.61 -4.40 9.96
N ARG A 248 -19.39 -3.11 10.23
CA ARG A 248 -19.28 -2.58 11.61
C ARG A 248 -20.55 -1.82 11.97
N LEU A 249 -21.15 -2.17 13.11
CA LEU A 249 -22.38 -1.56 13.61
C LEU A 249 -22.02 -0.41 14.55
N CYS A 250 -22.35 0.83 14.17
CA CYS A 250 -21.99 2.04 14.87
C CYS A 250 -23.20 2.67 15.58
N CYS A 251 -23.03 3.09 16.83
CA CYS A 251 -24.06 3.82 17.57
C CYS A 251 -23.44 4.68 18.67
N TRP A 252 -23.97 5.89 18.86
CA TRP A 252 -23.54 6.80 19.92
C TRP A 252 -24.33 6.62 21.22
N SER A 253 -25.46 5.89 21.20
CA SER A 253 -26.32 5.67 22.37
C SER A 253 -26.28 4.24 22.93
N GLU A 254 -25.40 3.38 22.41
CA GLU A 254 -25.19 2.02 22.95
C GLU A 254 -24.13 2.01 24.05
N ASP A 255 -24.40 2.73 25.13
CA ASP A 255 -23.44 3.00 26.21
C ASP A 255 -22.83 1.72 26.79
N ALA A 256 -23.65 0.71 27.12
CA ALA A 256 -23.16 -0.53 27.70
C ALA A 256 -22.20 -1.31 26.77
N ALA A 257 -22.44 -1.28 25.46
CA ALA A 257 -21.58 -1.94 24.50
C ALA A 257 -20.28 -1.16 24.28
N LEU A 258 -20.37 0.16 24.20
CA LEU A 258 -19.25 1.07 24.08
C LEU A 258 -18.34 0.99 25.32
N ASP A 259 -18.89 1.10 26.52
CA ASP A 259 -18.14 1.09 27.78
C ASP A 259 -17.45 -0.26 28.00
N ARG A 260 -18.11 -1.38 27.66
CA ARG A 260 -17.48 -2.71 27.65
C ARG A 260 -16.25 -2.72 26.72
N LYS A 261 -16.41 -2.23 25.49
CA LYS A 261 -15.31 -2.18 24.52
C LYS A 261 -14.17 -1.28 25.01
N ILE A 262 -14.47 -0.08 25.52
CA ILE A 262 -13.48 0.83 26.11
C ILE A 262 -12.71 0.16 27.25
N ALA A 263 -13.43 -0.49 28.18
CA ALA A 263 -12.83 -1.17 29.31
C ALA A 263 -11.90 -2.31 28.88
N THR A 264 -12.34 -3.15 27.93
CA THR A 264 -11.53 -4.24 27.38
C THR A 264 -10.29 -3.72 26.65
N GLU A 265 -10.45 -2.83 25.68
CA GLU A 265 -9.33 -2.37 24.85
C GLU A 265 -8.31 -1.57 25.67
N SER A 266 -8.75 -0.71 26.58
CA SER A 266 -7.83 0.02 27.46
C SER A 266 -7.03 -0.91 28.39
N ALA A 267 -7.63 -2.01 28.87
CA ALA A 267 -6.94 -3.02 29.67
C ALA A 267 -5.91 -3.81 28.85
N LEU A 268 -6.28 -4.26 27.65
CA LEU A 268 -5.37 -4.98 26.75
C LEU A 268 -4.20 -4.09 26.32
N CYS A 269 -4.48 -2.83 25.95
CA CYS A 269 -3.45 -1.86 25.58
C CYS A 269 -2.51 -1.53 26.74
N ALA A 270 -3.02 -1.48 27.97
CA ALA A 270 -2.19 -1.29 29.16
C ALA A 270 -1.25 -2.47 29.38
N ARG A 271 -1.75 -3.71 29.24
CA ARG A 271 -0.94 -4.92 29.39
C ARG A 271 0.09 -5.06 28.27
N ALA A 272 -0.28 -4.70 27.04
CA ALA A 272 0.64 -4.63 25.90
C ALA A 272 1.55 -3.38 25.93
N ASN A 273 1.48 -2.54 26.96
CA ASN A 273 2.31 -1.34 27.13
C ASN A 273 2.26 -0.34 25.95
N ILE A 274 1.08 -0.10 25.40
CA ILE A 274 0.86 0.89 24.31
C ILE A 274 1.23 2.32 24.76
N ARG A 275 1.69 3.16 23.82
CA ARG A 275 2.08 4.57 24.08
C ARG A 275 1.32 5.60 23.27
N ILE A 276 0.75 5.21 22.14
CA ILE A 276 -0.15 6.05 21.34
C ILE A 276 -1.46 5.28 21.10
N ALA A 277 -2.61 5.91 21.36
CA ALA A 277 -3.92 5.33 21.14
C ALA A 277 -4.79 6.28 20.29
N ILE A 278 -5.24 5.79 19.15
CA ILE A 278 -6.01 6.57 18.18
C ILE A 278 -7.42 5.99 18.03
N PHE A 279 -8.41 6.85 18.20
CA PHE A 279 -9.83 6.51 18.24
C PHE A 279 -10.52 7.02 16.97
N HIS A 280 -10.64 6.18 15.95
CA HIS A 280 -11.20 6.54 14.65
C HIS A 280 -12.72 6.74 14.71
N CYS A 281 -13.25 7.78 14.05
CA CYS A 281 -14.68 8.02 13.91
C CYS A 281 -15.34 7.08 12.88
N VAL A 282 -16.61 7.31 12.53
CA VAL A 282 -17.23 6.64 11.39
C VAL A 282 -16.63 7.19 10.08
N ASP A 283 -16.09 6.29 9.25
CA ASP A 283 -15.43 6.66 7.98
C ASP A 283 -16.44 6.68 6.82
N SER A 284 -17.35 7.66 6.81
CA SER A 284 -18.35 7.81 5.76
C SER A 284 -18.95 9.22 5.65
N GLY A 285 -19.54 9.53 4.49
CA GLY A 285 -20.39 10.70 4.26
C GLY A 285 -19.67 12.04 3.98
N GLY A 286 -18.35 12.12 4.18
CA GLY A 286 -17.53 13.30 3.87
C GLY A 286 -18.03 14.61 4.51
N ALA A 287 -17.68 15.77 3.95
CA ALA A 287 -18.09 17.06 4.52
C ALA A 287 -19.60 17.36 4.41
N ARG A 288 -20.30 16.70 3.48
CA ARG A 288 -21.75 16.91 3.25
C ARG A 288 -22.63 16.21 4.28
N ALA A 289 -22.28 14.99 4.66
CA ALA A 289 -23.05 14.17 5.59
C ALA A 289 -22.11 13.40 6.54
N PRO A 290 -21.25 14.10 7.29
CA PRO A 290 -20.15 13.46 8.02
C PRO A 290 -20.67 12.41 8.99
N GLU A 291 -20.00 11.25 8.98
CA GLU A 291 -20.33 10.07 9.80
C GLU A 291 -21.73 9.49 9.53
N ASN A 292 -22.38 9.90 8.44
CA ASN A 292 -23.80 9.66 8.18
C ASN A 292 -24.69 10.03 9.39
N TRP A 293 -24.35 11.11 10.10
CA TRP A 293 -24.95 11.51 11.38
C TRP A 293 -26.49 11.61 11.35
N LEU A 294 -27.07 12.07 10.24
CA LEU A 294 -28.53 12.19 10.12
C LEU A 294 -29.25 10.83 10.02
N ASN A 295 -28.51 9.76 9.67
CA ASN A 295 -29.02 8.39 9.56
C ASN A 295 -28.92 7.60 10.88
N ARG A 296 -28.62 8.27 12.00
CA ARG A 296 -28.56 7.65 13.33
C ARG A 296 -29.94 7.15 13.79
N CYS A 297 -29.95 6.17 14.69
CA CYS A 297 -31.18 5.59 15.21
C CYS A 297 -31.97 6.56 16.11
N ASP A 298 -33.23 6.22 16.40
CA ASP A 298 -34.12 7.05 17.22
C ASP A 298 -33.59 7.31 18.63
N ARG A 299 -32.86 6.36 19.22
CA ARG A 299 -32.19 6.59 20.52
C ARG A 299 -31.16 7.71 20.44
N CYS A 300 -30.37 7.74 19.36
CA CYS A 300 -29.39 8.82 19.16
C CYS A 300 -30.09 10.15 18.85
N LYS A 301 -31.20 10.15 18.10
CA LYS A 301 -32.00 11.35 17.80
C LYS A 301 -32.71 11.92 19.04
N ALA A 302 -33.14 11.06 19.95
CA ALA A 302 -33.74 11.46 21.21
C ALA A 302 -32.73 12.12 22.16
N ARG A 303 -31.45 11.74 22.06
CA ARG A 303 -30.38 12.25 22.91
C ARG A 303 -29.70 13.51 22.38
N TRP A 304 -29.53 13.61 21.06
CA TRP A 304 -28.86 14.74 20.41
C TRP A 304 -29.64 15.20 19.19
N LYS A 305 -29.78 16.52 19.06
CA LYS A 305 -30.32 17.17 17.87
C LYS A 305 -29.37 17.03 16.68
N ASP A 306 -29.88 17.35 15.50
CA ASP A 306 -29.13 17.23 14.25
C ASP A 306 -27.87 18.12 14.23
N ASP A 307 -27.90 19.28 14.88
CA ASP A 307 -26.78 20.22 15.02
C ASP A 307 -25.85 19.95 16.22
N GLU A 308 -26.14 18.91 17.00
CA GLU A 308 -25.45 18.55 18.23
C GLU A 308 -24.43 17.41 18.07
N ARG A 309 -24.05 17.07 16.83
CA ARG A 309 -23.02 16.04 16.54
C ARG A 309 -21.74 16.21 17.37
N HIS A 310 -21.28 17.45 17.53
CA HIS A 310 -20.10 17.80 18.31
C HIS A 310 -20.17 17.34 19.77
N LEU A 311 -21.37 17.30 20.38
CA LEU A 311 -21.57 16.78 21.74
C LEU A 311 -21.39 15.26 21.78
N ALA A 312 -22.00 14.53 20.85
CA ALA A 312 -21.86 13.08 20.76
C ALA A 312 -20.40 12.65 20.51
N THR A 313 -19.70 13.35 19.60
CA THR A 313 -18.28 13.12 19.32
C THR A 313 -17.40 13.39 20.54
N SER A 314 -17.56 14.56 21.18
CA SER A 314 -16.73 14.96 22.32
C SER A 314 -16.97 14.08 23.54
N GLU A 315 -18.23 13.69 23.79
CA GLU A 315 -18.55 12.77 24.88
C GLU A 315 -17.88 11.40 24.68
N ASN A 316 -18.02 10.81 23.49
CA ASN A 316 -17.42 9.51 23.19
C ASN A 316 -15.89 9.54 23.32
N LEU A 317 -15.23 10.51 22.67
CA LEU A 317 -13.77 10.63 22.70
C LEU A 317 -13.22 10.93 24.10
N THR A 318 -13.97 11.67 24.93
CA THR A 318 -13.59 11.91 26.32
C THR A 318 -13.61 10.62 27.15
N ARG A 319 -14.59 9.73 26.94
CA ARG A 319 -14.62 8.42 27.61
C ARG A 319 -13.41 7.57 27.25
N TRP A 320 -13.09 7.47 25.96
CA TRP A 320 -11.88 6.77 25.48
C TRP A 320 -10.61 7.37 26.07
N HIS A 321 -10.45 8.71 26.00
CA HIS A 321 -9.31 9.43 26.55
C HIS A 321 -9.11 9.14 28.04
N ASN A 322 -10.15 9.31 28.85
CA ASN A 322 -10.09 9.13 30.30
C ASN A 322 -9.75 7.67 30.67
N ALA A 323 -10.37 6.70 30.00
CA ALA A 323 -10.11 5.28 30.27
C ALA A 323 -8.66 4.87 29.97
N PHE A 324 -8.10 5.37 28.87
CA PHE A 324 -6.70 5.12 28.51
C PHE A 324 -5.73 5.83 29.44
N LYS A 325 -5.96 7.12 29.75
CA LYS A 325 -5.12 7.89 30.69
C LYS A 325 -5.10 7.29 32.08
N ALA A 326 -6.24 6.75 32.55
CA ALA A 326 -6.34 6.12 33.86
C ALA A 326 -5.50 4.84 33.98
N LYS A 327 -5.36 4.06 32.90
CA LYS A 327 -4.61 2.79 32.91
C LYS A 327 -3.16 2.93 32.43
N ILE A 328 -2.87 3.93 31.61
CA ILE A 328 -1.56 4.14 31.01
C ILE A 328 -1.16 5.62 31.21
N PRO A 329 -0.60 5.97 32.39
CA PRO A 329 -0.10 7.31 32.63
C PRO A 329 0.91 7.72 31.53
N GLY A 330 0.67 8.85 30.87
CA GLY A 330 1.52 9.35 29.78
C GLY A 330 1.19 8.85 28.37
N VAL A 331 0.16 8.01 28.18
CA VAL A 331 -0.31 7.64 26.83
C VAL A 331 -0.74 8.87 26.04
N ILE A 332 -0.33 8.93 24.78
CA ILE A 332 -0.76 9.94 23.83
C ILE A 332 -2.06 9.47 23.19
N THR A 333 -3.12 10.26 23.26
CA THR A 333 -4.43 9.91 22.68
C THR A 333 -4.80 10.89 21.58
N GLY A 334 -5.46 10.41 20.53
CA GLY A 334 -5.98 11.29 19.48
C GLY A 334 -7.05 10.62 18.63
N SER A 335 -7.54 11.37 17.63
CA SER A 335 -8.58 10.89 16.72
C SER A 335 -8.51 11.61 15.37
N PRO A 336 -8.67 10.89 14.24
CA PRO A 336 -9.18 11.49 13.01
C PRO A 336 -10.69 11.69 13.18
N ILE A 337 -11.15 12.93 13.05
CA ILE A 337 -12.57 13.31 13.22
C ILE A 337 -13.13 13.82 11.89
N ASN A 338 -14.19 13.20 11.38
CA ASN A 338 -14.72 13.53 10.06
C ASN A 338 -15.45 14.90 10.05
N PRO A 339 -15.14 15.81 9.10
CA PRO A 339 -14.10 15.69 8.09
C PRO A 339 -12.69 15.95 8.63
N TYR A 340 -11.78 14.98 8.42
CA TYR A 340 -10.47 14.94 9.10
C TYR A 340 -9.30 15.53 8.29
N HIS A 341 -9.55 16.10 7.10
CA HIS A 341 -8.50 16.81 6.37
C HIS A 341 -8.46 18.28 6.79
N GLY A 342 -7.39 18.72 7.47
CA GLY A 342 -7.25 20.07 8.03
C GLY A 342 -7.40 21.19 6.98
N GLY A 343 -6.96 20.95 5.74
CA GLY A 343 -7.14 21.89 4.63
C GLY A 343 -8.59 22.19 4.25
N MET A 344 -9.57 21.42 4.74
CA MET A 344 -10.99 21.76 4.54
C MET A 344 -11.44 22.98 5.35
N LEU A 345 -10.72 23.39 6.39
CA LEU A 345 -11.06 24.61 7.12
C LEU A 345 -10.93 25.87 6.26
N ASP A 346 -10.18 25.79 5.16
CA ASP A 346 -10.05 26.87 4.18
C ASP A 346 -11.27 26.94 3.23
N GLY A 347 -12.07 25.87 3.15
CA GLY A 347 -13.28 25.79 2.36
C GLY A 347 -13.51 24.42 1.72
N VAL A 348 -14.78 24.12 1.38
CA VAL A 348 -15.18 22.91 0.67
C VAL A 348 -15.98 23.27 -0.59
N PRO A 349 -15.44 23.08 -1.80
CA PRO A 349 -16.13 23.33 -3.06
C PRO A 349 -17.54 22.72 -3.13
N GLY A 350 -18.50 23.57 -3.47
CA GLY A 350 -19.91 23.18 -3.64
C GLY A 350 -20.65 22.84 -2.35
N LEU A 351 -20.06 23.08 -1.18
CA LEU A 351 -20.75 23.00 0.11
C LEU A 351 -21.36 24.37 0.45
N PRO A 352 -22.68 24.47 0.72
CA PRO A 352 -23.31 25.73 1.13
C PRO A 352 -22.69 26.29 2.42
N PRO A 353 -22.61 27.63 2.60
CA PRO A 353 -22.02 28.23 3.80
C PRO A 353 -22.61 27.75 5.12
N GLU A 354 -23.93 27.58 5.18
CA GLU A 354 -24.63 27.00 6.35
C GLU A 354 -24.13 25.60 6.68
N GLN A 355 -24.04 24.72 5.66
CA GLN A 355 -23.55 23.35 5.85
C GLN A 355 -22.06 23.33 6.19
N PHE A 356 -21.28 24.27 5.65
CA PHE A 356 -19.87 24.41 5.99
C PHE A 356 -19.68 24.77 7.46
N GLU A 357 -20.45 25.74 7.98
CA GLU A 357 -20.43 26.08 9.41
C GLU A 357 -20.94 24.93 10.28
N LEU A 358 -22.02 24.26 9.87
CA LEU A 358 -22.61 23.15 10.61
C LEU A 358 -21.71 21.91 10.68
N ASN A 359 -21.14 21.50 9.55
CA ASN A 359 -20.45 20.21 9.40
C ASN A 359 -18.93 20.31 9.50
N VAL A 360 -18.35 21.47 9.19
CA VAL A 360 -16.89 21.64 9.09
C VAL A 360 -16.41 22.63 10.15
N ARG A 361 -16.51 23.94 9.90
CA ARG A 361 -15.81 24.97 10.69
C ARG A 361 -16.39 25.11 12.11
N GLY A 362 -17.69 25.34 12.23
CA GLY A 362 -18.36 25.49 13.53
C GLY A 362 -18.38 24.18 14.32
N PHE A 363 -18.48 23.02 13.66
CA PHE A 363 -18.29 21.72 14.31
C PHE A 363 -16.89 21.58 14.92
N TRP A 364 -15.84 21.84 14.14
CA TRP A 364 -14.45 21.72 14.59
C TRP A 364 -14.11 22.72 15.72
N ASP A 365 -14.64 23.94 15.68
CA ASP A 365 -14.44 24.93 16.76
C ASP A 365 -15.02 24.42 18.08
N LYS A 366 -16.25 23.87 18.04
CA LYS A 366 -16.90 23.30 19.22
C LYS A 366 -16.14 22.08 19.76
N VAL A 367 -15.70 21.16 18.89
CA VAL A 367 -14.91 19.97 19.28
C VAL A 367 -13.54 20.36 19.85
N ASN A 368 -12.83 21.31 19.22
CA ASN A 368 -11.53 21.79 19.71
C ASN A 368 -11.65 22.40 21.11
N ARG A 369 -12.75 23.10 21.42
CA ARG A 369 -12.97 23.65 22.77
C ARG A 369 -13.39 22.61 23.79
N ALA A 370 -14.14 21.59 23.38
CA ALA A 370 -14.67 20.57 24.28
C ALA A 370 -13.63 19.54 24.73
N LEU A 371 -12.65 19.22 23.90
CA LEU A 371 -11.65 18.19 24.20
C LEU A 371 -10.42 18.74 24.94
N PRO A 372 -9.84 17.99 25.90
CA PRO A 372 -8.64 18.40 26.64
C PRO A 372 -7.49 18.79 25.71
N PRO A 373 -6.71 19.87 25.97
CA PRO A 373 -5.67 20.37 25.06
C PRO A 373 -4.64 19.33 24.60
N GLU A 374 -4.34 18.35 25.46
CA GLU A 374 -3.42 17.24 25.19
C GLU A 374 -3.98 16.19 24.22
N PHE A 375 -5.31 16.17 24.01
CA PHE A 375 -5.94 15.29 23.03
C PHE A 375 -5.54 15.72 21.62
N GLY A 376 -5.02 14.76 20.87
CA GLY A 376 -4.49 14.94 19.54
C GLY A 376 -5.52 14.92 18.42
N PHE A 377 -5.33 15.76 17.40
CA PHE A 377 -6.09 15.66 16.15
C PHE A 377 -5.25 15.09 15.03
N TRP A 378 -5.79 14.05 14.40
CA TRP A 378 -5.19 13.41 13.25
C TRP A 378 -5.75 14.00 11.96
N THR A 379 -4.85 14.50 11.12
CA THR A 379 -5.11 14.99 9.77
C THR A 379 -4.20 14.34 8.72
N TRP A 380 -4.55 14.51 7.45
CA TRP A 380 -3.67 14.24 6.31
C TRP A 380 -2.70 15.38 6.02
N SER A 381 -1.68 15.05 5.24
CA SER A 381 -0.71 15.95 4.65
C SER A 381 -1.40 16.99 3.79
N MET A 382 -0.87 18.19 3.86
CA MET A 382 -1.53 19.41 3.42
C MET A 382 -0.46 20.40 2.95
N THR A 383 -0.86 21.42 2.20
CA THR A 383 0.09 22.45 1.76
C THR A 383 0.64 23.22 2.97
N PRO A 384 1.81 23.87 2.86
CA PRO A 384 2.35 24.70 3.94
C PRO A 384 1.39 25.79 4.42
N GLU A 385 0.61 26.37 3.50
CA GLU A 385 -0.40 27.37 3.82
C GLU A 385 -1.54 26.79 4.64
N GLN A 386 -2.12 25.69 4.17
CA GLN A 386 -3.16 24.97 4.89
C GLN A 386 -2.66 24.58 6.30
N ALA A 387 -1.41 24.09 6.42
CA ALA A 387 -0.86 23.65 7.70
C ALA A 387 -0.81 24.78 8.73
N ARG A 388 -0.41 25.98 8.30
CA ARG A 388 -0.41 27.19 9.13
C ARG A 388 -1.83 27.63 9.49
N ASN A 389 -2.78 27.57 8.55
CA ASN A 389 -4.18 27.90 8.83
C ASN A 389 -4.78 26.95 9.87
N TYR A 390 -4.52 25.65 9.73
CA TYR A 390 -4.98 24.63 10.67
C TYR A 390 -4.36 24.81 12.06
N ARG A 391 -3.05 25.08 12.15
CA ARG A 391 -2.37 25.43 13.41
C ARG A 391 -2.98 26.69 14.05
N SER A 392 -3.22 27.73 13.27
CA SER A 392 -3.82 28.98 13.74
C SER A 392 -5.22 28.74 14.31
N PHE A 393 -6.03 27.92 13.64
CA PHE A 393 -7.37 27.54 14.09
C PHE A 393 -7.36 26.73 15.40
N LEU A 394 -6.46 25.74 15.50
CA LEU A 394 -6.39 24.86 16.67
C LEU A 394 -5.75 25.52 17.89
N GLY A 395 -4.88 26.50 17.66
CA GLY A 395 -4.09 27.18 18.67
C GLY A 395 -2.77 26.44 19.02
N PRO A 396 -1.95 27.06 19.88
CA PRO A 396 -0.56 26.64 20.10
C PRO A 396 -0.41 25.40 20.99
N ARG A 397 -1.45 24.99 21.73
CA ARG A 397 -1.35 23.88 22.69
C ARG A 397 -1.76 22.52 22.14
N ARG A 398 -2.39 22.48 20.96
CA ARG A 398 -2.99 21.26 20.42
C ARG A 398 -1.92 20.37 19.76
N ASN A 399 -1.90 19.10 20.13
CA ASN A 399 -1.08 18.10 19.44
C ASN A 399 -1.69 17.78 18.06
N ILE A 400 -0.87 17.74 17.01
CA ILE A 400 -1.30 17.43 15.65
C ILE A 400 -0.56 16.19 15.15
N PHE A 401 -1.34 15.26 14.63
CA PHE A 401 -0.93 13.96 14.13
C PHE A 401 -1.11 14.06 12.62
N VAL A 402 -0.02 14.05 11.86
CA VAL A 402 -0.12 14.18 10.40
C VAL A 402 0.23 12.87 9.74
N SER A 403 -0.54 12.48 8.75
CA SER A 403 -0.22 11.36 7.87
C SER A 403 -0.08 11.78 6.42
N ASP A 404 0.81 11.12 5.70
CA ASP A 404 0.89 11.23 4.23
C ASP A 404 -0.40 10.75 3.54
N ASN A 405 -0.67 11.24 2.33
CA ASN A 405 -1.85 10.82 1.57
C ASN A 405 -1.63 9.42 0.99
N PHE A 406 -2.37 8.39 1.44
CA PHE A 406 -2.25 6.97 1.02
C PHE A 406 -1.68 6.71 -0.42
N VAL A 407 -0.36 6.76 -0.59
CA VAL A 407 0.47 6.29 -1.69
C VAL A 407 0.63 4.77 -1.63
N ASP A 408 0.77 4.08 -2.75
CA ASP A 408 1.42 2.76 -2.81
C ASP A 408 2.55 2.86 -3.84
N PRO A 409 3.82 3.04 -3.41
CA PRO A 409 4.88 3.39 -4.34
C PRO A 409 5.18 2.21 -5.24
N SER A 410 5.23 2.47 -6.54
CA SER A 410 5.29 1.39 -7.52
C SER A 410 6.67 0.78 -7.71
N GLY A 411 7.72 1.49 -7.33
CA GLY A 411 9.12 1.13 -7.52
C GLY A 411 9.91 0.73 -6.28
N LEU A 412 11.14 0.27 -6.52
CA LEU A 412 12.04 -0.29 -5.50
C LEU A 412 12.43 0.69 -4.40
N PHE A 413 12.44 1.98 -4.74
CA PHE A 413 12.72 3.09 -3.85
C PHE A 413 11.90 4.29 -4.31
N SER A 414 11.35 5.07 -3.37
CA SER A 414 10.58 6.27 -3.67
C SER A 414 10.91 7.44 -2.76
N ALA A 415 11.01 8.61 -3.38
CA ALA A 415 11.41 9.87 -2.76
C ALA A 415 10.24 10.76 -2.29
N HIS A 416 8.99 10.29 -2.30
CA HIS A 416 7.82 11.12 -1.93
C HIS A 416 7.86 11.62 -0.47
N HIS A 417 8.59 10.92 0.42
CA HIS A 417 8.83 11.29 1.81
C HIS A 417 9.45 12.69 2.00
N ARG A 418 10.09 13.24 0.95
CA ARG A 418 10.65 14.59 0.92
C ARG A 418 9.62 15.71 1.18
N LEU A 419 8.33 15.40 1.05
CA LEU A 419 7.21 16.32 1.24
C LEU A 419 6.80 16.53 2.71
N ALA A 420 7.42 15.81 3.66
CA ALA A 420 7.12 15.94 5.09
C ALA A 420 7.31 17.37 5.63
N LYS A 421 8.17 18.17 4.97
CA LYS A 421 8.40 19.58 5.28
C LYS A 421 7.11 20.41 5.31
N SER A 422 6.14 20.08 4.46
CA SER A 422 4.91 20.85 4.25
C SER A 422 4.08 21.03 5.52
N VAL A 423 4.23 20.10 6.46
CA VAL A 423 3.43 20.02 7.67
C VAL A 423 4.27 20.22 8.93
N PHE A 424 5.53 20.61 8.77
CA PHE A 424 6.41 20.97 9.87
C PHE A 424 6.01 22.32 10.47
N LEU A 425 5.60 22.30 11.73
CA LEU A 425 5.08 23.44 12.48
C LEU A 425 5.93 23.67 13.74
N PRO A 426 7.02 24.46 13.67
CA PRO A 426 8.04 24.51 14.72
C PRO A 426 7.54 24.97 16.10
N ASP A 427 6.36 25.59 16.16
CA ASP A 427 5.68 26.04 17.38
C ASP A 427 4.79 24.98 18.04
N ALA A 428 4.62 23.81 17.41
CA ALA A 428 3.80 22.73 17.94
C ALA A 428 4.44 22.07 19.19
N PRO A 429 3.67 21.79 20.26
CA PRO A 429 4.18 21.17 21.48
C PRO A 429 4.73 19.76 21.27
N LEU A 430 4.08 19.00 20.39
CA LEU A 430 4.49 17.68 19.93
C LEU A 430 4.22 17.60 18.43
N GLN A 431 5.26 17.32 17.65
CA GLN A 431 5.14 17.05 16.23
C GLN A 431 5.21 15.56 15.97
N MET A 432 4.13 15.04 15.41
CA MET A 432 4.05 13.67 14.94
C MET A 432 3.79 13.64 13.44
N MET A 433 4.69 12.97 12.74
CA MET A 433 4.51 12.61 11.33
C MET A 433 4.47 11.09 11.23
N TRP A 434 3.30 10.55 10.86
CA TRP A 434 3.13 9.15 10.53
C TRP A 434 3.01 8.97 9.02
N ILE A 435 4.09 8.55 8.39
CA ILE A 435 4.09 8.20 6.97
C ILE A 435 3.49 6.79 6.87
N SER A 436 2.19 6.79 6.56
CA SER A 436 1.28 5.66 6.55
C SER A 436 1.30 4.88 5.24
N SER A 437 1.79 5.47 4.14
CA SER A 437 1.25 5.12 2.85
C SER A 437 2.12 4.25 1.95
N GLY A 438 1.64 3.04 1.68
CA GLY A 438 2.23 2.09 0.73
C GLY A 438 3.33 1.26 1.33
N ASN A 439 3.93 1.83 2.37
CA ASN A 439 4.63 1.11 3.40
C ASN A 439 3.60 0.74 4.47
N ASP A 440 2.84 -0.32 4.20
CA ASP A 440 2.51 -1.31 5.22
C ASP A 440 3.81 -1.90 5.84
N MET A 441 4.85 -1.09 6.07
CA MET A 441 6.19 -1.33 6.60
C MET A 441 6.68 -2.75 6.39
N ARG A 442 6.60 -3.19 5.14
CA ARG A 442 7.09 -4.49 4.66
C ARG A 442 8.57 -4.35 4.38
N LEU A 443 9.30 -5.44 4.52
CA LEU A 443 10.73 -5.48 4.20
C LEU A 443 11.04 -5.11 2.74
N GLY A 444 10.07 -5.27 1.82
CA GLY A 444 10.19 -4.85 0.42
C GLY A 444 10.53 -3.36 0.24
N ASN A 445 10.06 -2.51 1.15
CA ASN A 445 10.22 -1.06 1.06
C ASN A 445 11.15 -0.47 2.13
N LEU A 446 12.03 -1.30 2.70
CA LEU A 446 12.94 -0.90 3.78
C LEU A 446 13.72 0.39 3.45
N HIS A 447 14.22 0.54 2.23
CA HIS A 447 14.96 1.72 1.79
C HIS A 447 14.15 3.01 1.85
N SER A 448 12.92 2.96 1.34
CA SER A 448 12.00 4.10 1.36
C SER A 448 11.59 4.44 2.79
N MET A 449 11.37 3.43 3.64
CA MET A 449 11.07 3.65 5.06
C MET A 449 12.25 4.31 5.80
N ILE A 450 13.50 3.94 5.50
CA ILE A 450 14.67 4.61 6.10
C ILE A 450 14.75 6.07 5.63
N LEU A 451 14.25 6.43 4.45
CA LEU A 451 14.18 7.82 3.98
C LEU A 451 13.36 8.71 4.91
N ASP A 452 12.33 8.15 5.57
CA ASP A 452 11.54 8.86 6.57
C ASP A 452 12.43 9.45 7.65
N SER A 453 13.49 8.75 8.03
CA SER A 453 14.41 9.22 9.07
C SER A 453 15.05 10.54 8.68
N GLU A 454 15.43 10.75 7.42
CA GLU A 454 16.09 12.00 6.99
C GLU A 454 15.11 13.18 7.08
N TYR A 455 13.92 13.05 6.49
CA TYR A 455 12.99 14.18 6.34
C TYR A 455 12.10 14.43 7.57
N THR A 456 11.94 13.44 8.45
CA THR A 456 11.30 13.65 9.76
C THR A 456 12.31 14.03 10.86
N TRP A 457 13.61 13.82 10.63
CA TRP A 457 14.65 14.35 11.50
C TRP A 457 15.02 15.79 11.13
N THR A 458 15.15 16.06 9.82
CA THR A 458 15.41 17.39 9.27
C THR A 458 14.44 17.67 8.12
N ALA A 459 13.36 18.38 8.43
CA ALA A 459 12.34 18.80 7.46
C ALA A 459 12.94 19.58 6.28
N GLN A 460 14.05 20.27 6.50
CA GLN A 460 14.78 21.05 5.49
C GLN A 460 15.97 20.30 4.87
N ALA A 461 16.03 18.97 4.98
CA ALA A 461 17.13 18.20 4.41
C ALA A 461 17.23 18.43 2.88
N PRO A 462 18.43 18.29 2.28
CA PRO A 462 18.60 18.42 0.83
C PRO A 462 17.60 17.54 0.06
N GLY A 463 17.02 18.08 -1.01
CA GLY A 463 15.94 17.43 -1.77
C GLY A 463 14.54 17.54 -1.14
N SER A 464 14.38 18.17 0.04
CA SER A 464 13.04 18.46 0.59
C SER A 464 12.25 19.37 -0.36
N ALA A 465 10.94 19.16 -0.40
CA ALA A 465 10.03 19.98 -1.20
C ALA A 465 8.71 20.20 -0.44
N ASP A 466 8.01 21.27 -0.80
CA ASP A 466 6.67 21.52 -0.28
C ASP A 466 5.65 20.76 -1.14
N PHE A 467 4.63 20.21 -0.49
CA PHE A 467 3.48 19.64 -1.13
C PHE A 467 2.63 20.77 -1.68
N ASP A 468 2.45 20.75 -2.99
CA ASP A 468 1.75 21.79 -3.76
C ASP A 468 0.22 21.62 -3.75
N GLY A 469 -0.33 20.60 -3.09
CA GLY A 469 -1.76 20.28 -3.12
C GLY A 469 -2.21 19.55 -4.40
N GLY A 470 -1.26 19.20 -5.28
CA GLY A 470 -1.43 18.26 -6.37
C GLY A 470 -1.20 16.83 -5.90
N THR A 471 -0.51 16.02 -6.68
CA THR A 471 -0.27 14.60 -6.33
C THR A 471 0.85 14.45 -5.29
N TYR A 472 0.55 13.82 -4.15
CA TYR A 472 1.54 13.56 -3.09
C TYR A 472 2.63 12.55 -3.49
N TYR A 473 2.31 11.65 -4.42
CA TYR A 473 3.27 10.76 -5.06
C TYR A 473 3.07 10.72 -6.57
N ASP A 474 4.16 10.89 -7.31
CA ASP A 474 4.17 10.82 -8.76
C ASP A 474 5.11 9.68 -9.22
N PRO A 475 4.58 8.62 -9.84
CA PRO A 475 5.37 7.47 -10.29
C PRO A 475 6.39 7.82 -11.38
N LEU A 476 6.21 8.91 -12.13
CA LEU A 476 7.15 9.30 -13.18
C LEU A 476 8.35 10.08 -12.66
N THR A 477 8.25 10.67 -11.46
CA THR A 477 9.31 11.51 -10.90
C THR A 477 9.89 10.94 -9.61
N ASP A 478 9.07 10.40 -8.71
CA ASP A 478 9.52 10.06 -7.36
C ASP A 478 10.40 8.81 -7.28
N HIS A 479 10.68 8.17 -8.41
CA HIS A 479 11.58 7.03 -8.54
C HIS A 479 12.97 7.39 -9.08
N THR A 480 13.18 8.64 -9.47
CA THR A 480 14.45 9.14 -10.03
C THR A 480 14.79 10.55 -9.59
N GLU A 481 13.83 11.28 -9.01
CA GLU A 481 13.96 12.67 -8.58
C GLU A 481 13.44 12.88 -7.14
N PRO A 482 13.97 13.89 -6.42
CA PRO A 482 15.04 14.80 -6.80
C PRO A 482 16.43 14.15 -6.76
N LYS A 483 17.30 14.50 -7.72
CA LYS A 483 18.66 13.94 -7.86
C LYS A 483 19.45 13.87 -6.56
N GLU A 484 19.36 14.86 -5.68
CA GLU A 484 20.09 14.89 -4.40
C GLU A 484 19.82 13.65 -3.55
N ILE A 485 18.58 13.13 -3.56
CA ILE A 485 18.25 11.90 -2.83
C ILE A 485 18.95 10.70 -3.47
N PHE A 486 18.93 10.61 -4.80
CA PHE A 486 19.46 9.45 -5.53
C PHE A 486 20.98 9.45 -5.66
N THR A 487 21.61 10.62 -5.73
CA THR A 487 23.06 10.76 -5.91
C THR A 487 23.80 10.89 -4.59
N THR A 488 23.14 11.37 -3.53
CA THR A 488 23.79 11.64 -2.24
C THR A 488 23.20 10.80 -1.12
N TRP A 489 21.90 10.91 -0.86
CA TRP A 489 21.31 10.23 0.30
C TRP A 489 21.30 8.70 0.16
N LEU A 490 20.78 8.19 -0.95
CA LEU A 490 20.59 6.76 -1.22
C LEU A 490 21.91 5.97 -1.15
N PRO A 491 23.03 6.45 -1.76
CA PRO A 491 24.32 5.80 -1.60
C PRO A 491 24.81 5.74 -0.14
N ARG A 492 24.62 6.79 0.67
CA ARG A 492 25.01 6.78 2.10
C ARG A 492 24.25 5.71 2.87
N MET A 493 22.92 5.71 2.73
CA MET A 493 22.05 4.73 3.38
C MET A 493 22.41 3.30 2.97
N CYS A 494 22.60 3.04 1.68
CA CYS A 494 22.95 1.69 1.21
C CYS A 494 24.31 1.23 1.75
N ARG A 495 25.32 2.11 1.86
CA ARG A 495 26.62 1.72 2.45
C ARG A 495 26.52 1.42 3.94
N LEU A 496 25.66 2.13 4.68
CA LEU A 496 25.38 1.82 6.08
C LEU A 496 24.60 0.49 6.24
N LEU A 497 23.68 0.18 5.33
CA LEU A 497 22.85 -1.02 5.41
C LEU A 497 23.55 -2.29 4.92
N TYR A 498 24.34 -2.17 3.85
CA TYR A 498 24.93 -3.31 3.13
C TYR A 498 26.46 -3.40 3.25
N GLY A 499 27.11 -2.40 3.83
CA GLY A 499 28.56 -2.22 3.74
C GLY A 499 28.99 -1.48 2.47
N LYS A 500 30.25 -1.05 2.44
CA LYS A 500 30.79 -0.12 1.43
C LYS A 500 30.61 -0.61 -0.01
N GLU A 501 31.03 -1.82 -0.33
CA GLU A 501 31.06 -2.31 -1.70
C GLU A 501 29.68 -2.78 -2.19
N LEU A 502 29.00 -3.61 -1.41
CA LEU A 502 27.67 -4.12 -1.74
C LEU A 502 26.63 -2.98 -1.75
N GLY A 503 26.75 -2.02 -0.83
CA GLY A 503 25.90 -0.84 -0.76
C GLY A 503 26.04 0.07 -1.97
N ALA A 504 27.26 0.24 -2.51
CA ALA A 504 27.45 1.02 -3.73
C ALA A 504 26.75 0.38 -4.95
N ALA A 505 26.77 -0.95 -5.06
CA ALA A 505 26.06 -1.66 -6.12
C ALA A 505 24.53 -1.59 -5.93
N ALA A 506 24.05 -1.83 -4.71
CA ALA A 506 22.63 -1.75 -4.37
C ALA A 506 22.05 -0.35 -4.65
N ALA A 507 22.77 0.72 -4.28
CA ALA A 507 22.32 2.09 -4.52
C ALA A 507 22.07 2.38 -6.00
N ARG A 508 22.95 1.93 -6.90
CA ARG A 508 22.78 2.12 -8.35
C ARG A 508 21.56 1.40 -8.89
N ILE A 509 21.29 0.18 -8.43
CA ILE A 509 20.10 -0.59 -8.82
C ILE A 509 18.83 0.09 -8.32
N LEU A 510 18.80 0.52 -7.06
CA LEU A 510 17.64 1.21 -6.47
C LEU A 510 17.35 2.55 -7.17
N ALA A 511 18.38 3.21 -7.70
CA ALA A 511 18.26 4.46 -8.43
C ALA A 511 17.77 4.32 -9.88
N LEU A 512 17.62 3.10 -10.41
CA LEU A 512 17.17 2.88 -11.79
C LEU A 512 15.70 3.26 -12.02
N GLY A 513 14.88 3.29 -10.97
CA GLY A 513 13.44 3.56 -11.11
C GLY A 513 12.63 2.40 -11.69
N ILE A 514 13.04 1.15 -11.40
CA ILE A 514 12.25 -0.05 -11.72
C ILE A 514 10.96 -0.04 -10.89
N MET A 515 9.83 -0.33 -11.54
CA MET A 515 8.48 -0.32 -10.97
C MET A 515 7.80 -1.70 -10.97
N PRO A 516 8.09 -2.60 -9.99
CA PRO A 516 7.54 -3.96 -9.98
C PRO A 516 6.01 -4.07 -10.00
N THR A 517 5.29 -3.16 -9.33
CA THR A 517 3.82 -3.21 -9.30
C THR A 517 3.22 -2.88 -10.67
N TYR A 518 3.82 -1.92 -11.39
CA TYR A 518 3.49 -1.65 -12.79
C TYR A 518 3.80 -2.88 -13.65
N LEU A 519 4.96 -3.52 -13.49
CA LEU A 519 5.30 -4.72 -14.25
C LEU A 519 4.34 -5.90 -14.00
N ALA A 520 3.84 -6.04 -12.76
CA ALA A 520 2.88 -7.09 -12.42
C ALA A 520 1.53 -6.89 -13.11
N ASN A 521 1.03 -5.65 -13.15
CA ASN A 521 -0.24 -5.29 -13.78
C ASN A 521 -0.23 -3.84 -14.30
N PRO A 522 0.28 -3.58 -15.53
CA PRO A 522 0.47 -2.23 -16.06
C PRO A 522 -0.81 -1.39 -16.08
N GLU A 523 -1.90 -1.98 -16.58
CA GLU A 523 -3.18 -1.29 -16.79
C GLU A 523 -3.81 -0.84 -15.48
N MET A 524 -3.94 -1.76 -14.51
CA MET A 524 -4.50 -1.43 -13.20
C MET A 524 -3.64 -0.42 -12.46
N GLN A 525 -2.32 -0.51 -12.61
CA GLN A 525 -1.42 0.41 -11.95
C GLN A 525 -1.50 1.82 -12.55
N VAL A 526 -1.56 1.95 -13.88
CA VAL A 526 -1.76 3.24 -14.56
C VAL A 526 -3.13 3.85 -14.24
N LEU A 527 -4.18 3.02 -14.19
CA LEU A 527 -5.51 3.45 -13.73
C LEU A 527 -5.43 4.05 -12.32
N GLN A 528 -4.77 3.35 -11.40
CA GLN A 528 -4.60 3.80 -10.02
C GLN A 528 -3.78 5.11 -9.94
N TRP A 529 -2.70 5.22 -10.71
CA TRP A 529 -1.91 6.46 -10.77
C TRP A 529 -2.71 7.63 -11.34
N ASN A 530 -3.51 7.41 -12.38
CA ASN A 530 -4.33 8.46 -12.98
C ASN A 530 -5.44 8.92 -12.03
N LYS A 531 -6.01 7.98 -11.25
CA LYS A 531 -6.97 8.31 -10.21
C LYS A 531 -6.39 9.28 -9.19
N THR A 532 -5.17 9.05 -8.71
CA THR A 532 -4.51 9.94 -7.74
C THR A 532 -3.97 11.23 -8.37
N ARG A 533 -3.56 11.21 -9.65
CA ARG A 533 -3.08 12.41 -10.37
C ARG A 533 -4.19 13.39 -10.72
N GLN A 534 -5.39 12.88 -10.98
CA GLN A 534 -6.57 13.68 -11.34
C GLN A 534 -7.39 14.11 -10.11
N ASP A 535 -7.40 13.30 -9.05
CA ASP A 535 -8.00 13.61 -7.76
C ASP A 535 -7.03 13.25 -6.62
N PRO A 536 -6.16 14.20 -6.20
CA PRO A 536 -5.12 13.93 -5.22
C PRO A 536 -5.63 13.60 -3.82
N PHE A 537 -6.93 13.81 -3.55
CA PHE A 537 -7.56 13.51 -2.27
C PHE A 537 -8.56 12.36 -2.32
N VAL A 538 -8.64 11.65 -3.45
CA VAL A 538 -9.51 10.49 -3.63
C VAL A 538 -9.23 9.38 -2.61
N THR A 539 -7.99 9.28 -2.13
CA THR A 539 -7.56 8.29 -1.12
C THR A 539 -7.81 8.74 0.31
N ALA A 540 -8.03 10.04 0.54
CA ALA A 540 -8.42 10.60 1.83
C ALA A 540 -9.93 10.47 2.12
N GLY A 541 -10.67 9.69 1.31
CA GLY A 541 -12.10 9.44 1.50
C GLY A 541 -13.00 10.64 1.18
N LEU A 542 -12.47 11.64 0.47
CA LEU A 542 -13.18 12.91 0.28
C LEU A 542 -14.29 12.86 -0.78
N GLY A 543 -14.51 11.72 -1.44
CA GLY A 543 -15.46 11.62 -2.55
C GLY A 543 -15.03 12.44 -3.76
N GLU A 544 -15.51 12.07 -4.95
CA GLU A 544 -14.93 12.44 -6.26
C GLU A 544 -14.88 13.95 -6.62
N ASN A 545 -15.20 14.89 -5.73
CA ASN A 545 -15.30 16.31 -6.10
C ASN A 545 -15.03 17.33 -4.96
N GLN A 546 -14.51 16.93 -3.79
CA GLN A 546 -14.54 17.81 -2.61
C GLN A 546 -13.34 18.76 -2.43
N LEU A 547 -12.29 18.69 -3.25
CA LEU A 547 -11.20 19.68 -3.27
C LEU A 547 -10.75 19.89 -4.73
N LYS A 548 -11.23 20.97 -5.37
CA LYS A 548 -10.68 21.42 -6.65
C LYS A 548 -9.33 22.05 -6.39
N THR A 549 -8.25 21.33 -6.65
CA THR A 549 -6.92 21.97 -6.74
C THR A 549 -6.60 22.29 -8.19
N SER A 550 -5.94 23.42 -8.41
CA SER A 550 -5.44 23.86 -9.72
C SER A 550 -4.30 22.97 -10.26
N ASN A 551 -3.83 22.01 -9.47
CA ASN A 551 -2.55 21.30 -9.69
C ASN A 551 -2.74 19.85 -10.14
N ARG A 552 -3.82 19.57 -10.89
CA ARG A 552 -4.04 18.25 -11.50
C ARG A 552 -2.95 17.97 -12.53
N LYS A 553 -2.29 16.82 -12.41
CA LYS A 553 -1.26 16.41 -13.37
C LYS A 553 -1.90 15.68 -14.56
N ALA A 554 -1.26 15.76 -15.72
CA ALA A 554 -1.71 15.04 -16.91
C ALA A 554 -1.76 13.52 -16.66
N ALA A 555 -2.73 12.85 -17.28
CA ALA A 555 -2.83 11.40 -17.23
C ALA A 555 -1.59 10.74 -17.84
N ILE A 556 -1.17 9.63 -17.24
CA ILE A 556 -0.14 8.73 -17.74
C ILE A 556 -0.82 7.79 -18.72
N ASN A 557 -0.21 7.63 -19.90
CA ASN A 557 -0.62 6.62 -20.86
C ASN A 557 0.19 5.36 -20.64
N ASP A 558 -0.48 4.22 -20.49
CA ASP A 558 0.18 2.93 -20.55
C ASP A 558 0.63 2.67 -22.00
N SER A 559 1.93 2.78 -22.24
CA SER A 559 2.52 2.81 -23.59
C SER A 559 3.57 1.71 -23.77
N GLN A 560 3.84 1.33 -25.01
CA GLN A 560 4.92 0.37 -25.30
C GLN A 560 6.28 0.95 -24.91
N GLU A 561 6.46 2.26 -25.07
CA GLU A 561 7.67 3.00 -24.71
C GLU A 561 7.94 2.93 -23.20
N LEU A 562 6.90 3.10 -22.38
CA LEU A 562 7.04 2.98 -20.92
C LEU A 562 7.43 1.55 -20.50
N LEU A 563 6.87 0.53 -21.14
CA LEU A 563 7.20 -0.86 -20.86
C LEU A 563 8.61 -1.22 -21.34
N LEU A 564 9.02 -0.75 -22.53
CA LEU A 564 10.38 -0.91 -23.05
C LEU A 564 11.42 -0.27 -22.13
N LEU A 565 11.15 0.94 -21.64
CA LEU A 565 12.01 1.58 -20.64
C LEU A 565 12.19 0.68 -19.41
N GLN A 566 11.12 0.09 -18.88
CA GLN A 566 11.21 -0.80 -17.73
C GLN A 566 11.94 -2.12 -18.04
N ILE A 567 11.87 -2.63 -19.27
CA ILE A 567 12.67 -3.78 -19.72
C ILE A 567 14.15 -3.43 -19.70
N ASP A 568 14.54 -2.30 -20.28
CA ASP A 568 15.94 -1.86 -20.35
C ASP A 568 16.54 -1.67 -18.94
N LEU A 569 15.77 -1.06 -18.03
CA LEU A 569 16.17 -0.88 -16.63
C LEU A 569 16.32 -2.24 -15.91
N CYS A 570 15.39 -3.18 -16.11
CA CYS A 570 15.50 -4.53 -15.56
C CYS A 570 16.69 -5.32 -16.13
N GLN A 571 17.00 -5.16 -17.41
CA GLN A 571 18.16 -5.77 -18.05
C GLN A 571 19.46 -5.22 -17.49
N GLN A 572 19.55 -3.89 -17.34
CA GLN A 572 20.68 -3.22 -16.71
C GLN A 572 20.87 -3.69 -15.26
N ALA A 573 19.77 -3.75 -14.49
CA ALA A 573 19.79 -4.25 -13.11
C ALA A 573 20.26 -5.70 -13.03
N TRP A 574 19.78 -6.59 -13.91
CA TRP A 574 20.18 -7.99 -13.91
C TRP A 574 21.67 -8.17 -14.21
N ARG A 575 22.22 -7.35 -15.12
CA ARG A 575 23.66 -7.31 -15.38
C ARG A 575 24.44 -6.92 -14.13
N MET A 576 24.05 -5.83 -13.47
CA MET A 576 24.68 -5.39 -12.21
C MET A 576 24.57 -6.45 -11.11
N VAL A 577 23.44 -7.17 -11.02
CA VAL A 577 23.30 -8.28 -10.07
C VAL A 577 24.36 -9.34 -10.32
N LYS A 578 24.50 -9.81 -11.57
CA LYS A 578 25.45 -10.87 -11.94
C LYS A 578 26.91 -10.45 -11.76
N GLU A 579 27.26 -9.27 -12.27
CA GLU A 579 28.64 -8.82 -12.35
C GLU A 579 29.14 -8.22 -11.03
N GLU A 580 28.25 -7.65 -10.22
CA GLU A 580 28.66 -6.84 -9.08
C GLU A 580 28.11 -7.30 -7.74
N MET A 581 26.82 -7.65 -7.65
CA MET A 581 26.21 -7.99 -6.37
C MET A 581 26.48 -9.43 -5.94
N LEU A 582 26.24 -10.41 -6.82
CA LEU A 582 26.41 -11.83 -6.48
C LEU A 582 27.85 -12.16 -6.02
N PRO A 583 28.92 -11.67 -6.69
CA PRO A 583 30.29 -11.93 -6.23
C PRO A 583 30.58 -11.36 -4.84
N LYS A 584 29.97 -10.21 -4.49
CA LYS A 584 30.15 -9.55 -3.19
C LYS A 584 29.25 -10.13 -2.10
N LEU A 585 28.22 -10.86 -2.49
CA LEU A 585 27.24 -11.42 -1.57
C LEU A 585 27.87 -12.47 -0.65
N GLU A 586 28.85 -13.23 -1.13
CA GLU A 586 29.46 -14.32 -0.37
C GLU A 586 30.32 -13.85 0.81
N THR A 587 30.98 -12.70 0.65
CA THR A 587 31.83 -12.06 1.65
C THR A 587 31.10 -11.03 2.51
N ALA A 588 29.84 -10.73 2.19
CA ALA A 588 29.02 -9.80 2.95
C ALA A 588 28.61 -10.36 4.31
N GLU A 589 28.52 -9.47 5.30
CA GLU A 589 27.96 -9.76 6.62
C GLU A 589 26.58 -10.44 6.52
N PRO A 590 26.24 -11.41 7.40
CA PRO A 590 25.00 -12.18 7.30
C PRO A 590 23.73 -11.33 7.18
N LYS A 591 23.66 -10.20 7.90
CA LYS A 591 22.53 -9.26 7.84
C LYS A 591 22.46 -8.51 6.51
N ALA A 592 23.57 -7.99 6.00
CA ALA A 592 23.63 -7.32 4.70
C ALA A 592 23.22 -8.29 3.57
N ARG A 593 23.71 -9.53 3.64
CA ARG A 593 23.35 -10.60 2.71
C ARG A 593 21.86 -10.92 2.71
N LYS A 594 21.23 -10.97 3.90
CA LYS A 594 19.79 -11.24 4.06
C LYS A 594 18.94 -10.29 3.21
N TYR A 595 19.23 -8.99 3.26
CA TYR A 595 18.48 -7.98 2.51
C TYR A 595 18.85 -7.93 1.02
N ALA A 596 20.14 -8.11 0.68
CA ALA A 596 20.62 -8.02 -0.69
C ALA A 596 20.13 -9.18 -1.57
N VAL A 597 20.00 -10.39 -1.01
CA VAL A 597 19.46 -11.57 -1.71
C VAL A 597 18.07 -11.29 -2.30
N MET A 598 17.23 -10.53 -1.59
CA MET A 598 15.89 -10.19 -2.07
C MET A 598 15.94 -9.45 -3.41
N LEU A 599 16.83 -8.47 -3.56
CA LEU A 599 17.00 -7.75 -4.83
C LEU A 599 17.51 -8.72 -5.91
N CYS A 600 18.54 -9.51 -5.60
CA CYS A 600 19.13 -10.46 -6.55
C CYS A 600 18.13 -11.50 -7.08
N GLN A 601 17.20 -11.95 -6.24
CA GLN A 601 16.21 -12.98 -6.61
C GLN A 601 15.03 -12.41 -7.41
N ASN A 602 14.60 -11.17 -7.15
CA ASN A 602 13.41 -10.62 -7.78
C ASN A 602 13.67 -9.91 -9.11
N ILE A 603 14.84 -9.28 -9.29
CA ILE A 603 15.22 -8.59 -10.54
C ILE A 603 15.07 -9.46 -11.80
N PRO A 604 15.60 -10.70 -11.86
CA PRO A 604 15.42 -11.54 -13.05
C PRO A 604 13.97 -11.96 -13.27
N VAL A 605 13.16 -12.08 -12.21
CA VAL A 605 11.71 -12.31 -12.32
C VAL A 605 11.04 -11.11 -12.97
N TRP A 606 11.30 -9.89 -12.49
CA TRP A 606 10.74 -8.66 -13.06
C TRP A 606 11.12 -8.47 -14.53
N LYS A 607 12.38 -8.71 -14.87
CA LYS A 607 12.86 -8.72 -16.26
C LYS A 607 12.02 -9.67 -17.12
N THR A 608 11.85 -10.91 -16.66
CA THR A 608 11.13 -11.96 -17.39
C THR A 608 9.65 -11.61 -17.57
N VAL A 609 9.01 -11.05 -16.54
CA VAL A 609 7.62 -10.57 -16.63
C VAL A 609 7.50 -9.41 -17.61
N ALA A 610 8.39 -8.42 -17.53
CA ALA A 610 8.35 -7.26 -18.41
C ALA A 610 8.48 -7.65 -19.89
N GLU A 611 9.45 -8.50 -20.22
CA GLU A 611 9.66 -9.00 -21.58
C GLU A 611 8.46 -9.84 -22.08
N GLN A 612 7.87 -10.67 -21.22
CA GLN A 612 6.67 -11.43 -21.57
C GLN A 612 5.48 -10.51 -21.87
N ARG A 613 5.21 -9.51 -21.01
CA ARG A 613 4.10 -8.57 -21.20
C ARG A 613 4.27 -7.75 -22.48
N TYR A 614 5.49 -7.32 -22.77
CA TYR A 614 5.79 -6.61 -24.02
C TYR A 614 5.55 -7.49 -25.24
N ALA A 615 6.04 -8.73 -25.22
CA ALA A 615 5.81 -9.67 -26.32
C ALA A 615 4.33 -9.98 -26.54
N MET A 616 3.55 -10.13 -25.47
CA MET A 616 2.10 -10.31 -25.57
C MET A 616 1.43 -9.12 -26.27
N ARG A 617 1.77 -7.88 -25.89
CA ARG A 617 1.25 -6.67 -26.54
C ARG A 617 1.64 -6.58 -28.02
N ALA A 618 2.91 -6.82 -28.33
CA ALA A 618 3.41 -6.80 -29.70
C ALA A 618 2.74 -7.88 -30.56
N GLY A 619 2.62 -9.11 -30.04
CA GLY A 619 1.92 -10.21 -30.69
C GLY A 619 0.44 -9.89 -30.93
N ASN A 620 -0.27 -9.41 -29.91
CA ASN A 620 -1.69 -9.06 -30.00
C ASN A 620 -1.94 -7.90 -31.00
N ALA A 621 -1.06 -6.90 -31.05
CA ALA A 621 -1.16 -5.82 -32.03
C ALA A 621 -0.99 -6.32 -33.47
N LEU A 622 -0.08 -7.26 -33.70
CA LEU A 622 0.10 -7.90 -35.01
C LEU A 622 -1.12 -8.76 -35.38
N LEU A 623 -1.69 -9.50 -34.43
CA LEU A 623 -2.92 -10.26 -34.64
C LEU A 623 -4.11 -9.36 -34.98
N ALA A 624 -4.28 -8.25 -34.28
CA ALA A 624 -5.32 -7.26 -34.58
C ALA A 624 -5.15 -6.63 -35.98
N ALA A 625 -3.92 -6.51 -36.46
CA ALA A 625 -3.59 -6.06 -37.81
C ALA A 625 -3.63 -7.18 -38.88
N ALA A 626 -4.14 -8.37 -38.53
CA ALA A 626 -4.17 -9.56 -39.39
C ALA A 626 -2.80 -10.02 -39.93
N LYS A 627 -1.71 -9.69 -39.22
CA LYS A 627 -0.33 -10.10 -39.52
C LYS A 627 0.06 -11.37 -38.77
N TYR A 628 -0.63 -12.47 -39.08
CA TYR A 628 -0.52 -13.72 -38.33
C TYR A 628 0.88 -14.34 -38.35
N PRO A 629 1.59 -14.44 -39.50
CA PRO A 629 2.95 -15.00 -39.52
C PRO A 629 3.93 -14.21 -38.64
N GLU A 630 3.85 -12.88 -38.66
CA GLU A 630 4.66 -12.01 -37.82
C GLU A 630 4.31 -12.16 -36.34
N ALA A 631 3.03 -12.25 -35.99
CA ALA A 631 2.60 -12.51 -34.62
C ALA A 631 3.12 -13.84 -34.10
N VAL A 632 3.04 -14.91 -34.91
CA VAL A 632 3.60 -16.23 -34.58
C VAL A 632 5.10 -16.15 -34.38
N ALA A 633 5.83 -15.40 -35.21
CA ALA A 633 7.27 -15.22 -35.07
C ALA A 633 7.63 -14.51 -33.75
N VAL A 634 6.96 -13.40 -33.43
CA VAL A 634 7.16 -12.65 -32.18
C VAL A 634 6.88 -13.51 -30.95
N LEU A 635 5.73 -14.19 -30.91
CA LEU A 635 5.34 -15.02 -29.76
C LEU A 635 6.23 -16.26 -29.62
N SER A 636 6.67 -16.87 -30.73
CA SER A 636 7.60 -18.00 -30.69
C SER A 636 8.97 -17.58 -30.15
N GLN A 637 9.48 -16.43 -30.59
CA GLN A 637 10.72 -15.88 -30.07
C GLN A 637 10.61 -15.53 -28.58
N ALA A 638 9.48 -14.94 -28.17
CA ALA A 638 9.24 -14.60 -26.77
C ALA A 638 9.23 -15.82 -25.85
N LEU A 639 8.64 -16.94 -26.28
CA LEU A 639 8.66 -18.20 -25.53
C LEU A 639 10.08 -18.73 -25.35
N GLN A 640 10.92 -18.68 -26.41
CA GLN A 640 12.32 -19.07 -26.33
C GLN A 640 13.12 -18.19 -25.37
N VAL A 641 12.93 -16.86 -25.45
CA VAL A 641 13.57 -15.90 -24.53
C VAL A 641 13.11 -16.13 -23.09
N PHE A 642 11.82 -16.40 -22.88
CA PHE A 642 11.27 -16.72 -21.57
C PHE A 642 11.94 -17.95 -20.96
N ASP A 643 12.01 -19.06 -21.70
CA ASP A 643 12.64 -20.29 -21.23
C ASP A 643 14.14 -20.09 -20.95
N ALA A 644 14.84 -19.36 -21.81
CA ALA A 644 16.25 -19.00 -21.60
C ALA A 644 16.46 -18.15 -20.35
N ASN A 645 15.59 -17.17 -20.08
CA ASN A 645 15.66 -16.34 -18.87
C ASN A 645 15.43 -17.16 -17.60
N VAL A 646 14.42 -18.05 -17.60
CA VAL A 646 14.13 -18.93 -16.46
C VAL A 646 15.33 -19.84 -16.20
N GLN A 647 15.97 -20.35 -17.24
CA GLN A 647 17.18 -21.16 -17.13
C GLN A 647 18.37 -20.35 -16.60
N ASP A 648 18.66 -19.17 -17.16
CA ASP A 648 19.74 -18.27 -16.70
C ASP A 648 19.59 -17.93 -15.21
N MET A 649 18.38 -17.53 -14.81
CA MET A 649 18.04 -17.24 -13.42
C MET A 649 18.24 -18.48 -12.52
N THR A 650 17.73 -19.65 -12.94
CA THR A 650 17.83 -20.88 -12.16
C THR A 650 19.29 -21.28 -11.93
N LEU A 651 20.10 -21.26 -12.99
CA LEU A 651 21.53 -21.61 -12.91
C LEU A 651 22.30 -20.60 -12.06
N THR A 652 22.07 -19.31 -12.29
CA THR A 652 22.77 -18.21 -11.60
C THR A 652 22.44 -18.17 -10.11
N LEU A 653 21.17 -18.37 -9.74
CA LEU A 653 20.73 -18.27 -8.35
C LEU A 653 20.82 -19.58 -7.57
N LYS A 654 21.07 -20.72 -8.21
CA LYS A 654 21.22 -22.04 -7.57
C LYS A 654 22.12 -22.03 -6.33
N PRO A 655 23.30 -21.36 -6.31
CA PRO A 655 24.16 -21.27 -5.12
C PRO A 655 23.55 -20.48 -3.95
N HIS A 656 22.41 -19.82 -4.15
CA HIS A 656 21.78 -18.90 -3.21
C HIS A 656 20.31 -19.23 -2.89
N GLN A 657 19.83 -20.43 -3.28
CA GLN A 657 18.43 -20.87 -3.10
C GLN A 657 18.06 -21.27 -1.66
N SER A 658 19.03 -21.64 -0.81
CA SER A 658 18.78 -22.21 0.52
C SER A 658 18.48 -21.19 1.63
N ARG A 659 18.30 -19.90 1.28
CA ARG A 659 18.14 -18.82 2.26
C ARG A 659 16.68 -18.35 2.27
N PRO A 660 16.14 -18.01 3.44
CA PRO A 660 14.70 -17.95 3.68
C PRO A 660 13.99 -17.13 2.62
N ALA A 661 12.96 -17.73 2.01
CA ALA A 661 12.05 -17.05 1.13
C ALA A 661 11.24 -16.05 1.96
N PHE A 662 11.53 -14.76 1.80
CA PHE A 662 10.66 -13.71 2.33
C PHE A 662 9.33 -13.78 1.58
N SER A 663 8.21 -13.94 2.30
CA SER A 663 6.90 -13.79 1.68
C SER A 663 6.62 -12.32 1.42
N ASN A 664 7.17 -11.74 0.35
CA ASN A 664 6.86 -10.37 -0.01
C ASN A 664 5.53 -10.31 -0.78
N LYS A 665 4.40 -10.36 -0.06
CA LYS A 665 3.06 -10.18 -0.65
C LYS A 665 2.90 -8.83 -1.35
N GLN A 666 3.81 -7.88 -1.16
CA GLN A 666 3.77 -6.55 -1.78
C GLN A 666 3.99 -6.59 -3.28
N TRP A 667 4.89 -7.45 -3.74
CA TRP A 667 5.19 -7.63 -5.16
C TRP A 667 4.73 -9.02 -5.55
N THR A 668 3.43 -9.27 -5.43
CA THR A 668 2.85 -10.54 -5.86
C THR A 668 2.96 -10.57 -7.39
N MET A 669 4.11 -11.01 -7.88
CA MET A 669 4.34 -11.23 -9.30
C MET A 669 3.49 -12.44 -9.73
N PRO A 670 2.98 -12.44 -10.96
CA PRO A 670 2.41 -13.64 -11.54
C PRO A 670 3.41 -14.79 -11.48
N LYS A 671 2.92 -16.01 -11.24
CA LYS A 671 3.78 -17.19 -11.28
C LYS A 671 4.38 -17.33 -12.68
N LEU A 672 5.70 -17.56 -12.77
CA LEU A 672 6.38 -17.75 -14.06
C LEU A 672 5.75 -18.89 -14.88
N SER A 673 5.29 -19.97 -14.22
CA SER A 673 4.58 -21.05 -14.91
C SER A 673 3.26 -20.59 -15.56
N ALA A 674 2.52 -19.68 -14.92
CA ALA A 674 1.30 -19.12 -15.48
C ALA A 674 1.61 -18.19 -16.67
N LEU A 675 2.63 -17.34 -16.56
CA LEU A 675 3.05 -16.47 -17.67
C LEU A 675 3.56 -17.24 -18.89
N ARG A 676 4.28 -18.34 -18.65
CA ARG A 676 4.70 -19.25 -19.72
C ARG A 676 3.48 -19.86 -20.41
N GLN A 677 2.50 -20.33 -19.63
CA GLN A 677 1.25 -20.87 -20.15
C GLN A 677 0.47 -19.82 -20.97
N GLU A 678 0.42 -18.57 -20.52
CA GLU A 678 -0.18 -17.46 -21.28
C GLU A 678 0.49 -17.29 -22.66
N LEU A 679 1.82 -17.31 -22.73
CA LEU A 679 2.56 -17.24 -24.01
C LEU A 679 2.27 -18.44 -24.91
N ASP A 680 2.28 -19.66 -24.37
CA ASP A 680 1.96 -20.88 -25.12
C ASP A 680 0.56 -20.81 -25.73
N LEU A 681 -0.42 -20.37 -24.94
CA LEU A 681 -1.82 -20.24 -25.36
C LEU A 681 -2.00 -19.14 -26.41
N ALA A 682 -1.33 -18.00 -26.24
CA ALA A 682 -1.31 -16.93 -27.24
C ALA A 682 -0.68 -17.39 -28.55
N LEU A 683 0.46 -18.08 -28.50
CA LEU A 683 1.12 -18.63 -29.68
C LEU A 683 0.24 -19.68 -30.38
N SER A 684 -0.43 -20.54 -29.62
CA SER A 684 -1.36 -21.53 -30.16
C SER A 684 -2.55 -20.85 -30.84
N SER A 685 -3.10 -19.79 -30.23
CA SER A 685 -4.19 -19.00 -30.81
C SER A 685 -3.77 -18.25 -32.07
N ALA A 686 -2.53 -17.72 -32.11
CA ALA A 686 -1.98 -17.03 -33.26
C ALA A 686 -1.84 -17.94 -34.50
N ARG A 687 -1.66 -19.25 -34.29
CA ARG A 687 -1.56 -20.26 -35.37
C ARG A 687 -2.90 -20.68 -35.93
N ILE A 688 -4.01 -20.32 -35.30
CA ILE A 688 -5.35 -20.72 -35.74
C ILE A 688 -5.80 -19.81 -36.87
N THR A 689 -6.11 -20.46 -38.00
CA THR A 689 -6.84 -19.85 -39.10
C THR A 689 -8.30 -20.18 -38.93
N LEU A 690 -9.13 -19.16 -38.73
CA LEU A 690 -10.57 -19.31 -38.63
C LEU A 690 -11.20 -19.32 -40.01
N SER A 691 -12.30 -20.07 -40.15
CA SER A 691 -13.18 -20.00 -41.30
C SER A 691 -14.62 -19.86 -40.79
N PRO A 692 -15.53 -19.22 -41.56
CA PRO A 692 -16.92 -19.08 -41.14
C PRO A 692 -17.54 -20.46 -40.85
N ARG A 693 -18.07 -20.60 -39.63
CA ARG A 693 -18.68 -21.85 -39.15
C ARG A 693 -19.85 -22.27 -40.02
N ARG A 694 -20.02 -23.59 -40.15
CA ARG A 694 -21.22 -24.24 -40.69
C ARG A 694 -21.81 -25.11 -39.60
N PHE A 695 -23.01 -24.76 -39.15
CA PHE A 695 -23.67 -25.46 -38.07
C PHE A 695 -24.12 -26.86 -38.50
N GLY A 696 -23.77 -27.84 -37.67
CA GLY A 696 -24.24 -29.22 -37.82
C GLY A 696 -25.62 -29.44 -37.19
N PRO A 697 -26.15 -30.68 -37.25
CA PRO A 697 -27.41 -31.04 -36.59
C PRO A 697 -27.34 -31.01 -35.06
N GLN A 698 -26.14 -30.96 -34.49
CA GLN A 698 -25.87 -30.81 -33.06
C GLN A 698 -25.09 -29.52 -32.83
N VAL A 699 -25.57 -28.68 -31.91
CA VAL A 699 -24.95 -27.41 -31.53
C VAL A 699 -24.05 -27.61 -30.32
N LYS A 700 -22.77 -27.26 -30.44
CA LYS A 700 -21.79 -27.34 -29.35
C LYS A 700 -21.64 -26.00 -28.66
N ILE A 701 -21.78 -25.98 -27.34
CA ILE A 701 -21.76 -24.77 -26.52
C ILE A 701 -20.64 -24.87 -25.48
N GLY A 702 -19.72 -23.92 -25.51
CA GLY A 702 -18.75 -23.74 -24.44
C GLY A 702 -19.29 -22.77 -23.40
N VAL A 703 -19.39 -23.18 -22.13
CA VAL A 703 -19.83 -22.30 -21.04
C VAL A 703 -18.63 -21.96 -20.17
N LEU A 704 -18.20 -20.69 -20.18
CA LEU A 704 -17.07 -20.25 -19.39
C LEU A 704 -17.41 -20.34 -17.90
N LYS A 705 -16.50 -20.94 -17.12
CA LYS A 705 -16.64 -21.02 -15.67
C LYS A 705 -16.85 -19.63 -15.05
N GLY A 706 -18.01 -19.43 -14.43
CA GLY A 706 -18.44 -18.17 -13.85
C GLY A 706 -19.76 -18.32 -13.09
N PHE A 707 -20.38 -17.20 -12.74
CA PHE A 707 -21.68 -17.17 -12.08
C PHE A 707 -22.77 -17.75 -12.98
N GLY A 708 -23.44 -18.82 -12.54
CA GLY A 708 -24.51 -19.47 -13.29
C GLY A 708 -24.05 -20.43 -14.39
N ALA A 709 -22.75 -20.74 -14.46
CA ALA A 709 -22.21 -21.62 -15.50
C ALA A 709 -22.76 -23.04 -15.41
N GLN A 710 -22.85 -23.62 -14.21
CA GLN A 710 -23.42 -24.95 -14.03
C GLN A 710 -24.93 -24.93 -14.28
N GLY A 711 -25.62 -23.90 -13.78
CA GLY A 711 -27.05 -23.70 -14.00
C GLY A 711 -27.43 -23.61 -15.49
N SER A 712 -26.56 -22.98 -16.29
CA SER A 712 -26.70 -22.90 -17.76
C SER A 712 -26.51 -24.25 -18.42
N ILE A 713 -25.50 -25.03 -18.02
CA ILE A 713 -25.27 -26.37 -18.56
C ILE A 713 -26.44 -27.30 -18.23
N ASP A 714 -26.92 -27.29 -16.99
CA ASP A 714 -28.02 -28.11 -16.53
C ASP A 714 -29.31 -27.78 -17.29
N TYR A 715 -29.57 -26.50 -17.56
CA TYR A 715 -30.69 -26.06 -18.39
C TYR A 715 -30.55 -26.54 -19.84
N LEU A 716 -29.35 -26.43 -20.42
CA LEU A 716 -29.11 -26.78 -21.82
C LEU A 716 -29.11 -28.30 -22.06
N ALA A 717 -28.85 -29.11 -21.04
CA ALA A 717 -28.86 -30.57 -21.13
C ALA A 717 -30.24 -31.16 -21.48
N GLN A 718 -31.32 -30.39 -21.34
CA GLN A 718 -32.66 -30.83 -21.73
C GLN A 718 -32.90 -30.85 -23.25
N PHE A 719 -32.06 -30.15 -24.03
CA PHE A 719 -32.19 -30.08 -25.49
C PHE A 719 -31.34 -31.18 -26.15
N SER A 720 -32.00 -32.12 -26.82
CA SER A 720 -31.34 -33.32 -27.40
C SER A 720 -30.34 -33.02 -28.52
N ASN A 721 -30.44 -31.85 -29.16
CA ASN A 721 -29.55 -31.37 -30.22
C ASN A 721 -28.49 -30.39 -29.72
N VAL A 722 -28.35 -30.19 -28.41
CA VAL A 722 -27.36 -29.28 -27.80
C VAL A 722 -26.39 -30.08 -26.96
N THR A 723 -25.12 -29.68 -26.96
CA THR A 723 -24.13 -30.20 -26.02
C THR A 723 -23.38 -29.03 -25.42
N ALA A 724 -23.57 -28.82 -24.12
CA ALA A 724 -22.92 -27.76 -23.36
C ALA A 724 -21.90 -28.36 -22.40
N GLU A 725 -20.70 -27.78 -22.34
CA GLU A 725 -19.67 -28.18 -21.39
C GLU A 725 -18.92 -26.97 -20.83
N LEU A 726 -18.32 -27.14 -19.64
CA LEU A 726 -17.50 -26.11 -19.03
C LEU A 726 -16.21 -25.93 -19.81
N ILE A 727 -15.90 -24.68 -20.14
CA ILE A 727 -14.59 -24.27 -20.64
C ILE A 727 -13.85 -23.48 -19.56
N SER A 728 -12.52 -23.66 -19.53
CA SER A 728 -11.64 -23.03 -18.53
C SER A 728 -10.97 -21.75 -19.02
N ASP A 729 -11.00 -21.48 -20.32
CA ASP A 729 -10.33 -20.35 -20.95
C ASP A 729 -11.00 -19.94 -22.26
N ILE A 730 -10.63 -18.77 -22.75
CA ILE A 730 -11.20 -18.12 -23.94
C ILE A 730 -10.18 -18.00 -25.08
N ASN A 731 -9.19 -18.89 -25.12
CA ASN A 731 -8.22 -18.90 -26.22
C ASN A 731 -8.89 -19.42 -27.50
N LEU A 732 -8.42 -18.97 -28.66
CA LEU A 732 -9.03 -19.37 -29.94
C LEU A 732 -9.03 -20.89 -30.13
N GLN A 733 -8.04 -21.61 -29.59
CA GLN A 733 -8.01 -23.09 -29.65
C GLN A 733 -9.19 -23.74 -28.93
N THR A 734 -9.65 -23.10 -27.86
CA THR A 734 -10.81 -23.53 -27.09
C THR A 734 -12.08 -23.07 -27.78
N LEU A 735 -12.18 -21.77 -28.07
CA LEU A 735 -13.37 -21.18 -28.68
C LEU A 735 -13.72 -21.84 -30.02
N ASP A 736 -12.74 -22.15 -30.86
CA ASP A 736 -12.97 -22.71 -32.20
C ASP A 736 -13.61 -24.10 -32.21
N LYS A 737 -13.67 -24.79 -31.07
CA LYS A 737 -14.34 -26.09 -30.94
C LYS A 737 -15.86 -25.98 -30.83
N TYR A 738 -16.38 -24.78 -30.56
CA TYR A 738 -17.78 -24.54 -30.22
C TYR A 738 -18.47 -23.67 -31.26
N ASP A 739 -19.75 -23.95 -31.46
CA ASP A 739 -20.64 -23.18 -32.34
C ASP A 739 -21.08 -21.88 -31.65
N CYS A 740 -21.35 -21.96 -30.34
CA CYS A 740 -21.67 -20.83 -29.48
C CYS A 740 -20.87 -20.88 -28.18
N VAL A 741 -20.60 -19.72 -27.57
CA VAL A 741 -19.91 -19.63 -26.28
C VAL A 741 -20.66 -18.69 -25.33
N PHE A 742 -20.91 -19.15 -24.11
CA PHE A 742 -21.53 -18.36 -23.05
C PHE A 742 -20.44 -17.88 -22.09
N LEU A 743 -20.18 -16.58 -22.10
CA LEU A 743 -19.19 -15.89 -21.28
C LEU A 743 -19.88 -15.36 -20.02
N MET A 744 -20.00 -16.26 -19.05
CA MET A 744 -20.67 -16.00 -17.77
C MET A 744 -19.89 -15.00 -16.94
N GLY A 745 -20.59 -14.09 -16.25
CA GLY A 745 -19.95 -13.12 -15.37
C GLY A 745 -19.08 -13.81 -14.31
N SER A 746 -17.80 -13.46 -14.20
CA SER A 746 -16.90 -13.99 -13.16
C SER A 746 -16.39 -12.87 -12.27
N LYS A 747 -15.67 -13.20 -11.18
CA LYS A 747 -14.80 -12.18 -10.56
C LYS A 747 -13.77 -11.78 -11.63
N ALA A 748 -13.78 -10.50 -12.00
CA ALA A 748 -13.00 -9.92 -13.10
C ALA A 748 -11.51 -10.33 -13.23
N PRO A 749 -10.72 -10.71 -12.20
CA PRO A 749 -9.32 -11.04 -12.43
C PRO A 749 -9.05 -12.40 -13.11
N SER A 750 -10.05 -13.20 -13.49
CA SER A 750 -9.80 -14.53 -14.10
C SER A 750 -9.67 -14.55 -15.62
N ILE A 751 -10.00 -13.47 -16.33
CA ILE A 751 -9.96 -13.40 -17.80
C ILE A 751 -9.00 -12.28 -18.22
N PRO A 752 -7.91 -12.58 -18.96
CA PRO A 752 -7.05 -11.54 -19.53
C PRO A 752 -7.83 -10.68 -20.53
N VAL A 753 -7.85 -9.37 -20.29
CA VAL A 753 -8.62 -8.38 -21.06
C VAL A 753 -8.24 -8.39 -22.54
N ASP A 754 -6.94 -8.33 -22.84
CA ASP A 754 -6.44 -8.40 -24.21
C ASP A 754 -6.88 -9.69 -24.92
N GLY A 755 -6.84 -10.82 -24.21
CA GLY A 755 -7.30 -12.11 -24.73
C GLY A 755 -8.80 -12.12 -25.00
N PHE A 756 -9.59 -11.45 -24.16
CA PHE A 756 -11.03 -11.28 -24.35
C PHE A 756 -11.35 -10.47 -25.61
N HIS A 757 -10.77 -9.28 -25.75
CA HIS A 757 -11.00 -8.43 -26.92
C HIS A 757 -10.56 -9.11 -28.22
N LEU A 758 -9.37 -9.72 -28.21
CA LEU A 758 -8.80 -10.32 -29.39
C LEU A 758 -9.46 -11.65 -29.76
N ASN A 759 -9.45 -12.63 -28.86
CA ASN A 759 -9.88 -14.00 -29.21
C ASN A 759 -11.40 -14.07 -29.41
N VAL A 760 -12.20 -13.43 -28.55
CA VAL A 760 -13.66 -13.39 -28.73
C VAL A 760 -13.99 -12.58 -29.98
N GLY A 761 -13.32 -11.46 -30.21
CA GLY A 761 -13.46 -10.65 -31.41
C GLY A 761 -13.23 -11.45 -32.70
N ARG A 762 -12.12 -12.19 -32.78
CA ARG A 762 -11.79 -13.05 -33.94
C ARG A 762 -12.75 -14.23 -34.07
N TYR A 763 -13.06 -14.91 -32.98
CA TYR A 763 -14.00 -16.04 -32.95
C TYR A 763 -15.35 -15.69 -33.59
N VAL A 764 -15.88 -14.51 -33.26
CA VAL A 764 -17.15 -14.01 -33.82
C VAL A 764 -16.94 -13.46 -35.24
N ARG A 765 -16.03 -12.49 -35.43
CA ARG A 765 -15.92 -11.77 -36.71
C ARG A 765 -15.41 -12.62 -37.85
N GLU A 766 -14.37 -13.43 -37.61
CA GLU A 766 -13.73 -14.29 -38.62
C GLU A 766 -14.36 -15.68 -38.63
N GLY A 767 -14.55 -16.26 -37.45
CA GLY A 767 -15.03 -17.64 -37.29
C GLY A 767 -16.54 -17.80 -37.39
N GLY A 768 -17.32 -16.73 -37.31
CA GLY A 768 -18.78 -16.79 -37.36
C GLY A 768 -19.42 -17.47 -36.14
N GLY A 769 -18.72 -17.51 -35.00
CA GLY A 769 -19.27 -18.05 -33.75
C GLY A 769 -20.34 -17.15 -33.12
N GLY A 770 -21.24 -17.77 -32.36
CA GLY A 770 -22.21 -17.07 -31.51
C GLY A 770 -21.64 -16.81 -30.10
N VAL A 771 -21.89 -15.65 -29.52
CA VAL A 771 -21.47 -15.36 -28.13
C VAL A 771 -22.56 -14.67 -27.31
N LEU A 772 -22.76 -15.17 -26.09
CA LEU A 772 -23.52 -14.52 -25.03
C LEU A 772 -22.55 -13.98 -23.99
N ILE A 773 -22.55 -12.67 -23.74
CA ILE A 773 -21.64 -11.98 -22.81
C ILE A 773 -22.45 -11.44 -21.64
N GLU A 774 -22.12 -11.83 -20.41
CA GLU A 774 -22.90 -11.44 -19.22
C GLU A 774 -22.19 -10.45 -18.28
N HIS A 775 -23.01 -9.62 -17.63
CA HIS A 775 -22.68 -8.86 -16.43
C HIS A 775 -21.42 -7.98 -16.59
N VAL A 776 -20.40 -8.15 -15.71
CA VAL A 776 -19.18 -7.34 -15.70
C VAL A 776 -18.41 -7.35 -17.03
N LEU A 777 -18.58 -8.39 -17.85
CA LEU A 777 -17.91 -8.55 -19.14
C LEU A 777 -18.52 -7.67 -20.25
N CYS A 778 -19.64 -7.01 -19.99
CA CYS A 778 -20.29 -6.09 -20.93
C CYS A 778 -19.59 -4.71 -21.06
N GLY A 779 -18.33 -4.58 -20.61
CA GLY A 779 -17.58 -3.32 -20.63
C GLY A 779 -17.89 -2.43 -19.42
N THR A 780 -17.77 -2.98 -18.20
CA THR A 780 -17.95 -2.23 -16.95
C THR A 780 -16.61 -1.70 -16.43
N GLU A 781 -16.62 -0.67 -15.58
CA GLU A 781 -15.40 -0.21 -14.86
C GLU A 781 -14.71 -1.32 -14.05
N ARG A 782 -15.46 -2.37 -13.68
CA ARG A 782 -14.94 -3.53 -12.92
C ARG A 782 -14.15 -4.49 -13.80
N PHE A 783 -14.23 -4.33 -15.11
CA PHE A 783 -13.49 -5.06 -16.12
C PHE A 783 -12.75 -4.06 -17.02
N SER A 784 -11.65 -3.50 -16.49
CA SER A 784 -10.81 -2.48 -17.15
C SER A 784 -10.33 -2.96 -18.52
N PRO A 785 -10.32 -2.12 -19.57
CA PRO A 785 -10.60 -0.67 -19.56
C PRO A 785 -12.08 -0.28 -19.61
N GLY A 786 -13.02 -1.20 -19.34
CA GLY A 786 -14.45 -0.90 -19.37
C GLY A 786 -15.01 -0.72 -20.77
N SER A 787 -14.35 -1.32 -21.77
CA SER A 787 -14.80 -1.34 -23.16
C SER A 787 -15.33 -2.71 -23.55
N SER A 788 -16.30 -2.72 -24.45
CA SER A 788 -16.80 -3.94 -25.11
C SER A 788 -15.87 -4.41 -26.23
N PRO A 789 -15.77 -5.74 -26.51
CA PRO A 789 -15.10 -6.27 -27.70
C PRO A 789 -15.83 -5.93 -29.01
N PHE A 790 -17.07 -5.46 -28.90
CA PHE A 790 -17.96 -5.07 -30.01
C PHE A 790 -18.57 -3.69 -29.71
N PRO A 791 -17.78 -2.60 -29.71
CA PRO A 791 -18.27 -1.24 -29.43
C PRO A 791 -19.35 -0.77 -30.42
N GLU A 792 -19.39 -1.36 -31.62
CA GLU A 792 -20.46 -1.17 -32.59
C GLU A 792 -21.83 -1.66 -32.10
N LEU A 793 -21.87 -2.63 -31.17
CA LEU A 793 -23.08 -3.22 -30.61
C LEU A 793 -23.38 -2.68 -29.20
N VAL A 794 -22.40 -2.65 -28.31
CA VAL A 794 -22.48 -2.07 -26.97
C VAL A 794 -21.20 -1.31 -26.73
N GLN A 795 -21.28 -0.01 -26.46
CA GLN A 795 -20.09 0.82 -26.21
C GLN A 795 -19.44 0.47 -24.88
N CYS A 796 -20.25 0.46 -23.82
CA CYS A 796 -19.87 0.13 -22.45
C CYS A 796 -21.11 -0.17 -21.59
N ALA A 797 -20.88 -0.53 -20.34
CA ALA A 797 -21.90 -0.78 -19.33
C ALA A 797 -21.54 -0.04 -18.02
N PRO A 798 -21.66 1.31 -18.00
CA PRO A 798 -20.98 2.16 -17.03
C PRO A 798 -21.62 2.14 -15.64
N LYS A 799 -22.86 1.68 -15.51
CA LYS A 799 -23.65 1.85 -14.29
C LYS A 799 -24.33 0.55 -13.87
N ARG A 800 -24.09 0.13 -12.63
CA ARG A 800 -24.89 -0.91 -11.95
C ARG A 800 -26.22 -0.31 -11.49
N VAL A 801 -27.30 -1.05 -11.71
CA VAL A 801 -28.65 -0.68 -11.32
C VAL A 801 -29.24 -1.84 -10.50
N ASP A 802 -29.70 -1.56 -9.29
CA ASP A 802 -30.39 -2.53 -8.44
C ASP A 802 -31.92 -2.29 -8.54
N ILE A 803 -32.65 -3.28 -9.04
CA ILE A 803 -34.12 -3.30 -9.18
C ILE A 803 -34.69 -4.58 -8.54
N TRP A 804 -35.31 -4.41 -7.38
CA TRP A 804 -35.85 -5.51 -6.57
C TRP A 804 -37.14 -6.14 -7.12
N ASP A 805 -37.86 -5.44 -8.02
CA ASP A 805 -39.07 -5.98 -8.64
C ASP A 805 -38.79 -7.11 -9.65
N LYS A 806 -37.52 -7.32 -10.02
CA LYS A 806 -37.01 -8.35 -10.96
C LYS A 806 -37.76 -8.42 -12.29
N LYS A 807 -38.58 -7.42 -12.64
CA LYS A 807 -39.36 -7.40 -13.87
C LYS A 807 -38.59 -6.70 -14.98
N LEU A 808 -38.67 -7.26 -16.17
CA LEU A 808 -38.18 -6.63 -17.37
C LEU A 808 -39.06 -6.99 -18.56
N ASN A 809 -39.03 -6.14 -19.59
CA ASN A 809 -39.65 -6.42 -20.88
C ASN A 809 -38.60 -7.07 -21.79
N PHE A 810 -38.83 -8.31 -22.23
CA PHE A 810 -38.02 -9.01 -23.21
C PHE A 810 -38.84 -9.22 -24.49
N LYS A 811 -38.42 -8.61 -25.59
CA LYS A 811 -39.08 -8.67 -26.91
C LYS A 811 -40.60 -8.41 -26.84
N GLY A 812 -41.02 -7.44 -26.02
CA GLY A 812 -42.43 -7.06 -25.85
C GLY A 812 -43.18 -7.83 -24.77
N GLN A 813 -42.57 -8.83 -24.12
CA GLN A 813 -43.19 -9.63 -23.06
C GLN A 813 -42.59 -9.30 -21.70
N GLU A 814 -43.44 -9.12 -20.67
CA GLU A 814 -42.97 -8.98 -19.29
C GLU A 814 -42.54 -10.34 -18.75
N VAL A 815 -41.31 -10.42 -18.27
CA VAL A 815 -40.69 -11.62 -17.70
C VAL A 815 -39.89 -11.26 -16.45
N GLU A 816 -39.63 -12.26 -15.61
CA GLU A 816 -38.88 -12.09 -14.37
C GLU A 816 -37.43 -12.58 -14.53
N GLN A 817 -36.45 -11.73 -14.21
CA GLN A 817 -35.03 -12.08 -14.16
C GLN A 817 -34.66 -12.75 -12.83
N MET A 818 -33.62 -13.59 -12.84
CA MET A 818 -33.25 -14.37 -11.65
C MET A 818 -32.64 -13.49 -10.53
N TYR A 819 -31.95 -12.42 -10.92
CA TYR A 819 -31.19 -11.56 -10.01
C TYR A 819 -31.71 -10.11 -10.00
N VAL A 820 -31.42 -9.40 -8.91
CA VAL A 820 -31.97 -8.06 -8.65
C VAL A 820 -31.17 -6.93 -9.27
N ASP A 821 -29.96 -7.20 -9.77
CA ASP A 821 -29.11 -6.17 -10.37
C ASP A 821 -28.76 -6.48 -11.83
N PHE A 822 -28.43 -5.42 -12.55
CA PHE A 822 -27.83 -5.50 -13.87
C PHE A 822 -26.95 -4.28 -14.11
N PHE A 823 -26.06 -4.38 -15.09
CA PHE A 823 -25.38 -3.22 -15.64
C PHE A 823 -26.18 -2.64 -16.80
N GLN A 824 -26.52 -1.36 -16.71
CA GLN A 824 -27.19 -0.64 -17.79
C GLN A 824 -26.27 -0.60 -19.00
N LEU A 825 -26.70 -1.24 -20.09
CA LEU A 825 -25.95 -1.26 -21.34
C LEU A 825 -26.12 0.08 -22.08
N GLN A 826 -25.03 0.56 -22.69
CA GLN A 826 -25.05 1.67 -23.62
C GLN A 826 -24.93 1.11 -25.05
N PRO A 827 -26.04 1.02 -25.81
CA PRO A 827 -26.02 0.47 -27.16
C PRO A 827 -25.09 1.27 -28.08
N GLY A 828 -24.37 0.55 -28.93
CA GLY A 828 -23.64 1.09 -30.07
C GLY A 828 -24.56 1.38 -31.26
N PRO A 829 -24.03 1.98 -32.34
CA PRO A 829 -24.82 2.35 -33.51
C PRO A 829 -25.52 1.18 -34.21
N HIS A 830 -25.05 -0.06 -34.02
CA HIS A 830 -25.61 -1.27 -34.61
C HIS A 830 -26.22 -2.22 -33.57
N GLY A 831 -26.32 -1.79 -32.30
CA GLY A 831 -26.91 -2.58 -31.23
C GLY A 831 -28.44 -2.49 -31.23
N GLU A 832 -29.11 -3.64 -31.22
CA GLU A 832 -30.56 -3.73 -31.05
C GLU A 832 -30.89 -4.06 -29.59
N ILE A 833 -31.67 -3.20 -28.94
CA ILE A 833 -32.16 -3.46 -27.58
C ILE A 833 -33.31 -4.49 -27.68
N ILE A 834 -33.15 -5.63 -27.01
CA ILE A 834 -34.17 -6.68 -26.97
C ILE A 834 -34.72 -6.92 -25.57
N ALA A 835 -34.10 -6.35 -24.54
CA ALA A 835 -34.64 -6.36 -23.19
C ALA A 835 -34.41 -5.03 -22.46
N GLU A 836 -35.43 -4.56 -21.74
CA GLU A 836 -35.39 -3.34 -20.94
C GLU A 836 -36.04 -3.52 -19.57
N SER A 837 -35.45 -2.94 -18.53
CA SER A 837 -36.08 -2.84 -17.21
C SER A 837 -36.21 -1.37 -16.83
N GLN A 838 -37.44 -0.92 -16.56
CA GLN A 838 -37.77 0.48 -16.27
C GLN A 838 -37.21 1.46 -17.33
N GLY A 839 -37.29 1.09 -18.61
CA GLY A 839 -36.78 1.89 -19.74
C GLY A 839 -35.25 1.97 -19.83
N ARG A 840 -34.53 1.08 -19.14
CA ARG A 840 -33.07 0.97 -19.22
C ARG A 840 -32.69 -0.29 -19.99
N PRO A 841 -31.78 -0.21 -20.99
CA PRO A 841 -31.31 -1.38 -21.72
C PRO A 841 -30.63 -2.40 -20.80
N VAL A 842 -31.13 -3.64 -20.85
CA VAL A 842 -30.57 -4.80 -20.13
C VAL A 842 -29.91 -5.76 -21.11
N VAL A 843 -30.54 -6.00 -22.28
CA VAL A 843 -29.97 -6.87 -23.31
C VAL A 843 -29.90 -6.16 -24.65
N VAL A 844 -28.72 -6.24 -25.26
CA VAL A 844 -28.45 -5.73 -26.59
C VAL A 844 -27.89 -6.86 -27.45
N GLN A 845 -28.45 -7.05 -28.64
CA GLN A 845 -27.94 -8.01 -29.61
C GLN A 845 -27.40 -7.31 -30.86
N GLY A 846 -26.66 -8.06 -31.67
CA GLY A 846 -26.31 -7.64 -33.01
C GLY A 846 -25.42 -8.64 -33.72
N SER A 847 -24.89 -8.20 -34.87
CA SER A 847 -23.98 -9.00 -35.69
C SER A 847 -22.63 -8.31 -35.80
N ALA A 848 -21.55 -9.07 -35.70
CA ALA A 848 -20.19 -8.56 -35.86
C ALA A 848 -19.42 -9.50 -36.79
N GLY A 849 -19.03 -8.99 -37.98
CA GLY A 849 -18.44 -9.83 -39.03
C GLY A 849 -19.38 -10.98 -39.42
N HIS A 850 -18.91 -12.22 -39.34
CA HIS A 850 -19.69 -13.41 -39.67
C HIS A 850 -20.54 -13.96 -38.52
N GLY A 851 -20.38 -13.43 -37.30
CA GLY A 851 -20.96 -14.02 -36.09
C GLY A 851 -22.10 -13.20 -35.47
N ARG A 852 -22.60 -13.73 -34.35
CA ARG A 852 -23.72 -13.17 -33.58
C ARG A 852 -23.30 -12.90 -32.15
N VAL A 853 -23.76 -11.79 -31.59
CA VAL A 853 -23.41 -11.36 -30.23
C VAL A 853 -24.66 -10.93 -29.49
N ILE A 854 -24.79 -11.39 -28.25
CA ILE A 854 -25.78 -10.92 -27.28
C ILE A 854 -25.04 -10.48 -26.02
N PHE A 855 -25.29 -9.25 -25.59
CA PHE A 855 -24.87 -8.73 -24.30
C PHE A 855 -26.02 -8.78 -23.33
N ASN A 856 -25.81 -9.38 -22.16
CA ASN A 856 -26.75 -9.42 -21.06
C ASN A 856 -26.16 -8.68 -19.85
N GLY A 857 -26.72 -7.52 -19.51
CA GLY A 857 -26.30 -6.75 -18.34
C GLY A 857 -26.59 -7.45 -17.01
N SER A 858 -27.50 -8.42 -16.97
CA SER A 858 -27.85 -9.18 -15.76
C SER A 858 -26.87 -10.32 -15.49
N VAL A 859 -27.10 -11.06 -14.41
CA VAL A 859 -26.33 -12.26 -14.03
C VAL A 859 -27.25 -13.46 -13.87
N SER A 860 -26.79 -14.62 -14.30
CA SER A 860 -27.50 -15.90 -14.19
C SER A 860 -27.38 -16.55 -12.81
N LEU A 861 -27.77 -15.83 -11.76
CA LEU A 861 -27.82 -16.30 -10.37
C LEU A 861 -29.19 -16.06 -9.75
N LEU A 862 -29.64 -16.95 -8.87
CA LEU A 862 -30.88 -16.74 -8.13
C LEU A 862 -30.61 -15.83 -6.93
N GLY A 863 -31.14 -14.61 -6.97
CA GLY A 863 -31.00 -13.64 -5.88
C GLY A 863 -32.02 -13.84 -4.78
N SER A 864 -31.62 -13.71 -3.51
CA SER A 864 -32.57 -13.78 -2.39
C SER A 864 -33.53 -12.57 -2.37
N PRO A 865 -34.72 -12.70 -1.75
CA PRO A 865 -35.66 -11.58 -1.59
C PRO A 865 -35.14 -10.41 -0.74
N ALA A 866 -34.06 -10.57 0.03
CA ALA A 866 -33.63 -9.63 1.07
C ALA A 866 -32.14 -9.24 1.05
N GLY A 867 -31.44 -9.42 -0.08
CA GLY A 867 -30.05 -9.00 -0.19
C GLY A 867 -29.31 -9.54 -1.42
N HIS A 868 -28.01 -9.21 -1.53
CA HIS A 868 -27.10 -9.75 -2.56
C HIS A 868 -26.60 -11.18 -2.25
N SER A 869 -27.32 -11.95 -1.44
CA SER A 869 -27.07 -13.39 -1.32
C SER A 869 -27.63 -14.09 -2.54
N TRP A 870 -26.88 -15.05 -3.06
CA TRP A 870 -27.18 -15.76 -4.29
C TRP A 870 -26.91 -17.25 -4.15
N GLU A 871 -27.67 -18.03 -4.89
CA GLU A 871 -27.47 -19.46 -5.08
C GLU A 871 -27.35 -19.75 -6.59
N GLU A 872 -26.51 -20.71 -6.93
CA GLU A 872 -26.42 -21.22 -8.30
C GLU A 872 -27.49 -22.30 -8.47
N THR A 873 -28.43 -22.07 -9.40
CA THR A 873 -29.55 -22.96 -9.72
C THR A 873 -29.67 -23.12 -11.22
N VAL A 874 -30.44 -24.11 -11.67
CA VAL A 874 -30.83 -24.23 -13.09
C VAL A 874 -31.48 -22.91 -13.55
N LEU A 875 -31.21 -22.50 -14.80
CA LEU A 875 -31.78 -21.28 -15.35
C LEU A 875 -33.31 -21.33 -15.35
N GLN A 876 -33.93 -20.19 -15.02
CA GLN A 876 -35.38 -20.02 -15.02
C GLN A 876 -35.78 -18.62 -15.49
N GLY A 877 -37.07 -18.43 -15.76
CA GLY A 877 -37.62 -17.12 -16.15
C GLY A 877 -36.93 -16.54 -17.37
N PHE A 878 -36.58 -15.26 -17.30
CA PHE A 878 -35.90 -14.53 -18.36
C PHE A 878 -34.55 -15.14 -18.76
N ASN A 879 -33.70 -15.54 -17.81
CA ASN A 879 -32.36 -16.06 -18.13
C ASN A 879 -32.43 -17.38 -18.91
N ALA A 880 -33.41 -18.23 -18.62
CA ALA A 880 -33.68 -19.45 -19.40
C ALA A 880 -34.14 -19.13 -20.83
N GLN A 881 -35.09 -18.20 -20.98
CA GLN A 881 -35.58 -17.77 -22.28
C GLN A 881 -34.48 -17.10 -23.12
N LEU A 882 -33.62 -16.30 -22.49
CA LEU A 882 -32.48 -15.67 -23.16
C LEU A 882 -31.45 -16.71 -23.62
N ALA A 883 -31.14 -17.72 -22.80
CA ALA A 883 -30.22 -18.79 -23.15
C ALA A 883 -30.72 -19.60 -24.36
N GLU A 884 -32.01 -19.94 -24.39
CA GLU A 884 -32.63 -20.61 -25.55
C GLU A 884 -32.60 -19.72 -26.79
N TYR A 885 -33.01 -18.46 -26.65
CA TYR A 885 -33.00 -17.49 -27.74
C TYR A 885 -31.60 -17.27 -28.30
N ALA A 886 -30.57 -17.21 -27.46
CA ALA A 886 -29.18 -17.02 -27.86
C ALA A 886 -28.64 -18.14 -28.74
N ILE A 887 -29.20 -19.35 -28.65
CA ILE A 887 -28.81 -20.49 -29.49
C ILE A 887 -29.55 -20.45 -30.83
N GLN A 888 -30.78 -19.93 -30.83
CA GLN A 888 -31.60 -19.81 -32.04
C GLN A 888 -31.15 -18.65 -32.95
N TYR A 889 -30.64 -17.58 -32.35
CA TYR A 889 -30.18 -16.34 -33.00
C TYR A 889 -28.80 -16.48 -33.64
#